data_AF-A0A7V5RAB1-F1
#
_entry.id   AF-A0A7V5RAB1-F1
#
_cell.length_a   1.000
_cell.length_b   1.000
_cell.length_c   1.000
_cell.angle_alpha   90.00
_cell.angle_beta   90.00
_cell.angle_gamma   90.00
#
_symmetry.space_group_name_H-M   'P 1'
#
loop_
_entity.id
_entity.type
_entity.pdbx_description
1 polymer ?
#
loop_
_entity_poly.entity_id
_entity_poly.type
_entity_poly.pdbx_seq_one_letter_code
_entity_poly.pdbx_strand_id
1 'polypeptide(L)'
;MEQHKAAQRRSAAPVLVGAAALAAFALLSRGLITGDEIFTHDSLLSYGPFHYALDAMSEGIVPLWDPYSITGLPFYPNLNFSSLIDPLILPFIPLARLSGPDFVLWYVHFWLVKLLVFALGAYLLFSRVAGSRAAGAAGAGVLLLAVAPVSFRQLGVICAVYLTPMVMYLLLRLFDPGTRRQTRLRLALFVLTAGVSLNLFIPVYFLFNIVFYAAALVVAGAVKWREGLARFRGEDGPGLLFLLFVLAAAVMICGPLLALYIDSSGGEIFPHIRILQKNGWVYKQMMASELAGDVLSHKFTRSLGVYSSLGNLVNLVYPDMFRSYFARADYFRMNDLTSEVFQYMGIVPFVLALAALVRSRSPHRLAALLMVVITGVNMISLEGVHDRAPNVVQRLFSAVFPPLEMIDVKEQFGGFFLLYLSMLFSLGVRPLFEGRDLGAAARSLLRPVLVASAAVLAFKLAVSWACFGRLLFVSGLDLLCLAVLAAFCALLVLFAGTGKERRRPLFTVLLTAFLFIDLTAAGAAMKRYVVQPNTLSPVLKKHARKGSFGEDFELYRIPFMDVSLVYAEAVFKRKSSIAPGGVHRQMFTTKRYYDLLTNVPLEKHFALTGIVYPLLRFVPAGDAELVPGRREAFSAVREATIEELGRKVFIEKDGAAGGPAADFKSLDEFPDAPWLMAVNVKRAYRRFLEREKALVEGARRRAGDYIETDRFGVRLLEFTPNTAVFGVRSRVDGYLYYNDGWSRYWRATVDGREAELLVADYNSKAVALSAGEHTVRLVYDPLHYRLGLFAYLAAIAALLGVVLLNTRR
;
A
#
# COMPACT_ATOMS: atom_id res chain seq x y z
N MET A 1 -41.12 -22.86 8.26
CA MET A 1 -39.99 -22.01 7.80
C MET A 1 -39.81 -20.74 8.66
N GLU A 2 -40.88 -20.10 9.15
CA GLU A 2 -40.79 -18.93 10.05
C GLU A 2 -40.23 -19.23 11.45
N GLN A 3 -40.61 -20.34 12.08
CA GLN A 3 -40.03 -20.76 13.37
C GLN A 3 -38.53 -21.08 13.28
N HIS A 4 -38.04 -21.52 12.12
CA HIS A 4 -36.62 -21.76 11.86
C HIS A 4 -35.83 -20.45 11.78
N LYS A 5 -36.43 -19.40 11.18
CA LYS A 5 -35.89 -18.03 11.18
C LYS A 5 -35.96 -17.39 12.57
N ALA A 6 -36.97 -17.71 13.38
CA ALA A 6 -37.09 -17.23 14.76
C ALA A 6 -36.06 -17.86 15.72
N ALA A 7 -35.75 -19.16 15.56
CA ALA A 7 -34.70 -19.84 16.33
C ALA A 7 -33.28 -19.38 15.97
N GLN A 8 -33.00 -19.11 14.69
CA GLN A 8 -31.74 -18.49 14.26
C GLN A 8 -31.55 -17.07 14.84
N ARG A 9 -32.62 -16.35 15.19
CA ARG A 9 -32.55 -15.02 15.85
C ARG A 9 -32.15 -15.08 17.34
N ARG A 10 -32.15 -16.25 17.99
CA ARG A 10 -31.88 -16.41 19.44
C ARG A 10 -30.61 -17.21 19.79
N SER A 11 -29.82 -17.67 18.81
CA SER A 11 -28.55 -18.37 19.09
C SER A 11 -27.45 -17.40 19.53
N ALA A 12 -26.85 -17.62 20.69
CA ALA A 12 -25.68 -16.85 21.18
C ALA A 12 -24.36 -17.22 20.47
N ALA A 13 -24.34 -18.30 19.69
CA ALA A 13 -23.13 -18.81 19.05
C ALA A 13 -22.39 -17.79 18.15
N PRO A 14 -23.06 -17.00 17.28
CA PRO A 14 -22.36 -16.01 16.46
C PRO A 14 -21.68 -14.93 17.30
N VAL A 15 -22.32 -14.50 18.39
CA VAL A 15 -21.76 -13.48 19.31
C VAL A 15 -20.57 -14.06 20.06
N LEU A 16 -20.69 -15.29 20.59
CA LEU A 16 -19.60 -15.96 21.29
C LEU A 16 -18.37 -16.14 20.40
N VAL A 17 -18.55 -16.71 19.20
CA VAL A 17 -17.45 -16.96 18.25
C VAL A 17 -16.81 -15.65 17.80
N GLY A 18 -17.63 -14.65 17.47
CA GLY A 18 -17.14 -13.32 17.08
C GLY A 18 -16.38 -12.63 18.20
N ALA A 19 -16.90 -12.65 19.43
CA ALA A 19 -16.22 -12.09 20.60
C ALA A 19 -14.90 -12.80 20.91
N ALA A 20 -14.84 -14.13 20.78
CA ALA A 20 -13.61 -14.88 20.97
C ALA A 20 -12.54 -14.51 19.92
N ALA A 21 -12.93 -14.37 18.65
CA ALA A 21 -12.01 -13.92 17.60
C ALA A 21 -11.50 -12.50 17.84
N LEU A 22 -12.39 -11.58 18.21
CA LEU A 22 -12.01 -10.19 18.53
C LEU A 22 -11.14 -10.11 19.78
N ALA A 23 -11.39 -10.95 20.79
CA ALA A 23 -10.55 -11.02 21.99
C ALA A 23 -9.15 -11.56 21.66
N ALA A 24 -9.06 -12.60 20.83
CA ALA A 24 -7.77 -13.12 20.35
C ALA A 24 -7.01 -12.05 19.54
N PHE A 25 -7.69 -11.34 18.65
CA PHE A 25 -7.10 -10.24 17.89
C PHE A 25 -6.63 -9.11 18.80
N ALA A 26 -7.46 -8.67 19.75
CA ALA A 26 -7.11 -7.63 20.72
C ALA A 26 -5.92 -8.05 21.60
N LEU A 27 -5.79 -9.33 21.95
CA LEU A 27 -4.64 -9.85 22.68
C LEU A 27 -3.36 -9.77 21.85
N LEU A 28 -3.40 -10.20 20.59
CA LEU A 28 -2.24 -10.16 19.69
C LEU A 28 -1.82 -8.72 19.36
N SER A 29 -2.78 -7.80 19.26
CA SER A 29 -2.59 -6.39 18.92
C SER A 29 -2.56 -5.47 20.15
N ARG A 30 -2.47 -5.99 21.37
CA ARG A 30 -2.60 -5.19 22.60
C ARG A 30 -1.62 -4.01 22.62
N GLY A 31 -0.34 -4.25 22.35
CA GLY A 31 0.67 -3.20 22.35
C GLY A 31 0.49 -2.18 21.23
N LEU A 32 -0.06 -2.61 20.08
CA LEU A 32 -0.42 -1.71 18.98
C LEU A 32 -1.59 -0.79 19.36
N ILE A 33 -2.58 -1.33 20.08
CA ILE A 33 -3.75 -0.58 20.56
C ILE A 33 -3.34 0.43 21.64
N THR A 34 -2.47 0.03 22.58
CA THR A 34 -2.00 0.92 23.66
C THR A 34 -0.94 1.92 23.19
N GLY A 35 -0.29 1.66 22.06
CA GLY A 35 0.83 2.47 21.55
C GLY A 35 2.19 2.09 22.13
N ASP A 36 2.29 0.98 22.87
CA ASP A 36 3.56 0.42 23.36
C ASP A 36 4.37 -0.26 22.24
N GLU A 37 3.68 -0.71 21.19
CA GLU A 37 4.24 -1.37 20.02
C GLU A 37 3.82 -0.67 18.74
N ILE A 38 4.61 -0.83 17.68
CA ILE A 38 4.34 -0.35 16.32
C ILE A 38 4.64 -1.45 15.30
N PHE A 39 4.19 -1.25 14.07
CA PHE A 39 4.50 -2.13 12.94
C PHE A 39 6.00 -2.19 12.63
N THR A 40 6.41 -3.18 11.83
CA THR A 40 7.79 -3.34 11.34
C THR A 40 7.84 -3.38 9.81
N HIS A 41 9.04 -3.36 9.24
CA HIS A 41 9.28 -3.59 7.82
C HIS A 41 8.48 -2.61 6.93
N ASP A 42 7.99 -3.08 5.78
CA ASP A 42 7.20 -2.32 4.79
C ASP A 42 5.99 -1.63 5.41
N SER A 43 5.38 -2.24 6.42
CA SER A 43 4.26 -1.67 7.16
C SER A 43 4.59 -0.42 7.96
N LEU A 44 5.85 -0.13 8.28
CA LEU A 44 6.21 1.14 8.94
C LEU A 44 6.76 2.17 7.95
N LEU A 45 7.10 1.76 6.72
CA LEU A 45 7.60 2.68 5.67
C LEU A 45 6.54 3.66 5.21
N SER A 46 5.28 3.24 5.19
CA SER A 46 4.16 4.10 4.77
C SER A 46 3.82 5.18 5.81
N TYR A 47 4.47 5.18 6.98
CA TYR A 47 4.20 6.16 8.03
C TYR A 47 4.64 7.58 7.64
N GLY A 48 5.79 7.75 6.98
CA GLY A 48 6.30 9.08 6.58
C GLY A 48 5.32 9.87 5.70
N PRO A 49 4.90 9.33 4.55
CA PRO A 49 3.85 9.92 3.72
C PRO A 49 2.52 10.09 4.45
N PHE A 50 2.10 9.13 5.28
CA PHE A 50 0.87 9.23 6.06
C PHE A 50 0.91 10.40 7.05
N HIS A 51 2.00 10.52 7.82
CA HIS A 51 2.20 11.58 8.80
C HIS A 51 2.18 12.96 8.14
N TYR A 52 2.99 13.15 7.10
CA TYR A 52 3.05 14.40 6.33
C TYR A 52 1.67 14.81 5.79
N ALA A 53 0.95 13.85 5.21
CA ALA A 53 -0.34 14.14 4.63
C ALA A 53 -1.43 14.42 5.67
N LEU A 54 -1.42 13.68 6.78
CA LEU A 54 -2.37 13.89 7.86
C LEU A 54 -2.10 15.23 8.57
N ASP A 55 -0.85 15.63 8.74
CA ASP A 55 -0.46 16.95 9.27
C ASP A 55 -1.06 18.07 8.39
N ALA A 56 -0.75 18.06 7.10
CA ALA A 56 -1.24 19.06 6.14
C ALA A 56 -2.78 19.06 6.05
N MET A 57 -3.42 17.90 5.98
CA MET A 57 -4.89 17.81 5.92
C MET A 57 -5.54 18.28 7.22
N SER A 58 -4.87 18.10 8.36
CA SER A 58 -5.30 18.68 9.64
C SER A 58 -5.16 20.21 9.65
N GLU A 59 -4.43 20.82 8.72
CA GLU A 59 -4.39 22.28 8.53
C GLU A 59 -5.35 22.75 7.42
N GLY A 60 -6.12 21.84 6.82
CA GLY A 60 -7.03 22.13 5.71
C GLY A 60 -6.35 22.13 4.33
N ILE A 61 -5.13 21.62 4.23
CA ILE A 61 -4.33 21.58 3.01
C ILE A 61 -4.23 20.13 2.52
N VAL A 62 -4.62 19.86 1.28
CA VAL A 62 -4.29 18.59 0.61
C VAL A 62 -2.90 18.74 0.01
N PRO A 63 -1.85 18.04 0.51
CA PRO A 63 -0.51 18.22 -0.02
C PRO A 63 -0.39 17.56 -1.39
N LEU A 64 -0.09 18.35 -2.40
CA LEU A 64 0.13 17.92 -3.78
C LEU A 64 1.63 17.84 -4.11
N TRP A 65 2.45 18.58 -3.37
CA TRP A 65 3.91 18.60 -3.46
C TRP A 65 4.55 18.28 -2.10
N ASP A 66 5.75 17.69 -2.12
CA ASP A 66 6.60 17.43 -0.95
C ASP A 66 7.90 18.22 -1.14
N PRO A 67 8.04 19.42 -0.53
CA PRO A 67 9.22 20.25 -0.67
C PRO A 67 10.43 19.69 0.11
N TYR A 68 10.18 18.80 1.07
CA TYR A 68 11.18 18.31 2.03
C TYR A 68 11.97 17.14 1.48
N SER A 69 11.36 16.31 0.65
CA SER A 69 12.04 15.19 0.01
C SER A 69 12.97 15.66 -1.09
N ILE A 70 14.26 15.39 -0.91
CA ILE A 70 15.29 15.51 -1.95
C ILE A 70 15.55 16.96 -2.42
N THR A 71 14.93 17.39 -3.53
CA THR A 71 14.94 18.75 -4.08
C THR A 71 13.50 19.22 -4.24
N GLY A 72 12.49 18.56 -3.66
CA GLY A 72 11.08 18.81 -3.94
C GLY A 72 10.54 17.89 -5.03
N LEU A 73 9.43 17.20 -4.75
CA LEU A 73 8.81 16.24 -5.68
C LEU A 73 7.27 16.22 -5.63
N PRO A 74 6.60 15.76 -6.71
CA PRO A 74 5.16 15.53 -6.69
C PRO A 74 4.76 14.54 -5.58
N PHE A 75 3.90 14.96 -4.65
CA PHE A 75 3.45 14.13 -3.53
C PHE A 75 2.12 13.41 -3.82
N TYR A 76 1.28 14.00 -4.67
CA TYR A 76 -0.05 13.47 -4.99
C TYR A 76 -0.11 11.98 -5.40
N PRO A 77 0.93 11.36 -6.02
CA PRO A 77 0.91 9.91 -6.26
C PRO A 77 0.83 9.08 -4.97
N ASN A 78 1.44 9.54 -3.87
CA ASN A 78 1.45 8.84 -2.59
C ASN A 78 0.09 8.85 -1.89
N LEU A 79 -0.80 9.80 -2.22
CA LEU A 79 -2.14 9.86 -1.64
C LEU A 79 -2.96 8.59 -1.89
N ASN A 80 -2.73 7.91 -3.02
CA ASN A 80 -3.34 6.61 -3.33
C ASN A 80 -2.66 5.48 -2.53
N PHE A 81 -1.34 5.33 -2.64
CA PHE A 81 -0.58 4.25 -2.02
C PHE A 81 -0.64 4.23 -0.49
N SER A 82 -0.69 5.40 0.14
CA SER A 82 -0.85 5.53 1.59
C SER A 82 -2.31 5.47 2.04
N SER A 83 -3.24 5.12 1.14
CA SER A 83 -4.69 5.04 1.41
C SER A 83 -5.29 6.34 1.95
N LEU A 84 -4.76 7.49 1.55
CA LEU A 84 -5.18 8.81 2.04
C LEU A 84 -6.38 9.38 1.26
N ILE A 85 -6.75 8.77 0.14
CA ILE A 85 -8.02 9.01 -0.57
C ILE A 85 -9.12 8.01 -0.17
N ASP A 86 -8.85 7.18 0.84
CA ASP A 86 -9.84 6.32 1.49
C ASP A 86 -10.76 7.17 2.36
N PRO A 87 -12.10 7.13 2.18
CA PRO A 87 -13.03 7.81 3.09
C PRO A 87 -12.84 7.45 4.57
N LEU A 88 -12.22 6.29 4.88
CA LEU A 88 -11.86 5.92 6.25
C LEU A 88 -10.85 6.86 6.91
N ILE A 89 -10.14 7.72 6.17
CA ILE A 89 -9.21 8.71 6.75
C ILE A 89 -9.93 9.89 7.39
N LEU A 90 -11.17 10.19 6.96
CA LEU A 90 -11.88 11.41 7.34
C LEU A 90 -12.05 11.59 8.86
N PRO A 91 -12.34 10.54 9.66
CA PRO A 91 -12.40 10.68 11.12
C PRO A 91 -11.03 10.95 11.76
N PHE A 92 -9.93 10.54 11.12
CA PHE A 92 -8.58 10.70 11.67
C PHE A 92 -8.03 12.13 11.49
N ILE A 93 -8.48 12.86 10.48
CA ILE A 93 -8.07 14.26 10.23
C ILE A 93 -8.35 15.18 11.44
N PRO A 94 -9.59 15.26 11.98
CA PRO A 94 -9.84 16.07 13.16
C PRO A 94 -9.22 15.49 14.44
N LEU A 95 -9.07 14.15 14.54
CA LEU A 95 -8.40 13.51 15.69
C LEU A 95 -6.91 13.83 15.75
N ALA A 96 -6.25 13.99 14.60
CA ALA A 96 -4.86 14.39 14.51
C ALA A 96 -4.61 15.74 15.18
N ARG A 97 -5.54 16.70 15.04
CA ARG A 97 -5.45 18.01 15.72
C ARG A 97 -5.41 17.88 17.24
N LEU A 98 -6.03 16.84 17.81
CA LEU A 98 -6.15 16.64 19.25
C LEU A 98 -4.90 16.01 19.88
N SER A 99 -4.06 15.33 19.09
CA SER A 99 -2.93 14.52 19.59
C SER A 99 -1.57 15.22 19.61
N GLY A 100 -1.48 16.45 19.11
CA GLY A 100 -0.19 17.10 18.85
C GLY A 100 0.60 16.38 17.73
N PRO A 101 1.92 16.55 17.63
CA PRO A 101 2.71 16.16 16.44
C PRO A 101 3.03 14.66 16.30
N ASP A 102 2.59 13.81 17.24
CA ASP A 102 2.84 12.37 17.24
C ASP A 102 1.63 11.60 16.68
N PHE A 103 1.63 11.31 15.38
CA PHE A 103 0.56 10.58 14.70
C PHE A 103 0.80 9.07 14.58
N VAL A 104 1.83 8.52 15.22
CA VAL A 104 2.18 7.09 15.15
C VAL A 104 1.00 6.24 15.61
N LEU A 105 0.34 6.65 16.69
CA LEU A 105 -0.82 5.95 17.22
C LEU A 105 -1.97 5.93 16.20
N TRP A 106 -2.27 7.07 15.57
CA TRP A 106 -3.34 7.17 14.57
C TRP A 106 -3.05 6.37 13.32
N TYR A 107 -1.80 6.33 12.88
CA TYR A 107 -1.37 5.46 11.80
C TYR A 107 -1.67 3.99 12.11
N VAL A 108 -1.25 3.51 13.28
CA VAL A 108 -1.52 2.13 13.70
C VAL A 108 -3.02 1.87 13.78
N HIS A 109 -3.79 2.77 14.40
CA HIS A 109 -5.23 2.63 14.54
C HIS A 109 -5.98 2.64 13.20
N PHE A 110 -5.55 3.45 12.24
CA PHE A 110 -6.12 3.48 10.89
C PHE A 110 -6.04 2.10 10.23
N TRP A 111 -4.89 1.44 10.31
CA TRP A 111 -4.70 0.09 9.76
C TRP A 111 -5.42 -1.00 10.56
N LEU A 112 -5.50 -0.88 11.89
CA LEU A 112 -6.32 -1.79 12.71
C LEU A 112 -7.81 -1.67 12.35
N VAL A 113 -8.31 -0.47 12.14
CA VAL A 113 -9.69 -0.24 11.68
C VAL A 113 -9.92 -0.86 10.30
N LYS A 114 -8.98 -0.76 9.36
CA LYS A 114 -9.08 -1.43 8.06
C LYS A 114 -9.19 -2.95 8.18
N LEU A 115 -8.42 -3.58 9.09
CA LEU A 115 -8.53 -5.01 9.37
C LEU A 115 -9.91 -5.39 9.93
N LEU A 116 -10.50 -4.54 10.79
CA LEU A 116 -11.85 -4.76 11.32
C LEU A 116 -12.93 -4.58 10.23
N VAL A 117 -12.78 -3.60 9.33
CA VAL A 117 -13.66 -3.43 8.16
C VAL A 117 -13.58 -4.64 7.23
N PHE A 118 -12.37 -5.15 6.99
CA PHE A 118 -12.13 -6.38 6.23
C PHE A 118 -12.83 -7.58 6.88
N ALA A 119 -12.66 -7.77 8.19
CA ALA A 119 -13.33 -8.83 8.95
C ALA A 119 -14.85 -8.70 8.92
N LEU A 120 -15.39 -7.47 8.98
CA LEU A 120 -16.83 -7.22 8.86
C LEU A 120 -17.35 -7.59 7.47
N GLY A 121 -16.64 -7.21 6.40
CA GLY A 121 -16.97 -7.63 5.04
C GLY A 121 -16.95 -9.15 4.89
N ALA A 122 -15.93 -9.81 5.45
CA ALA A 122 -15.81 -11.26 5.44
C ALA A 122 -16.95 -11.93 6.22
N TYR A 123 -17.33 -11.39 7.37
CA TYR A 123 -18.47 -11.87 8.16
C TYR A 123 -19.77 -11.82 7.35
N LEU A 124 -20.05 -10.71 6.67
CA LEU A 124 -21.25 -10.55 5.85
C LEU A 124 -21.25 -11.52 4.66
N LEU A 125 -20.12 -11.62 3.95
CA LEU A 125 -19.94 -12.53 2.83
C LEU A 125 -20.12 -13.99 3.25
N PHE A 126 -19.36 -14.45 4.25
CA PHE A 126 -19.38 -15.83 4.71
C PHE A 126 -20.71 -16.21 5.35
N SER A 127 -21.35 -15.30 6.09
CA SER A 127 -22.70 -15.53 6.60
C SER A 127 -23.71 -15.76 5.47
N ARG A 128 -23.57 -15.03 4.36
CA ARG A 128 -24.43 -15.16 3.18
C ARG A 128 -24.15 -16.42 2.37
N VAL A 129 -22.87 -16.78 2.21
CA VAL A 129 -22.40 -17.96 1.46
C VAL A 129 -22.70 -19.26 2.21
N ALA A 130 -22.42 -19.29 3.51
CA ALA A 130 -22.73 -20.44 4.36
C ALA A 130 -24.21 -20.51 4.72
N GLY A 131 -24.94 -19.39 4.69
CA GLY A 131 -26.32 -19.32 5.18
C GLY A 131 -26.40 -19.38 6.71
N SER A 132 -25.30 -19.09 7.41
CA SER A 132 -25.17 -19.23 8.86
C SER A 132 -24.33 -18.11 9.46
N ARG A 133 -24.89 -17.35 10.41
CA ARG A 133 -24.18 -16.27 11.11
C ARG A 133 -23.02 -16.78 11.96
N ALA A 134 -23.16 -17.95 12.60
CA ALA A 134 -22.10 -18.52 13.43
C ALA A 134 -20.91 -19.00 12.58
N ALA A 135 -21.19 -19.67 11.46
CA ALA A 135 -20.15 -20.08 10.52
C ALA A 135 -19.48 -18.88 9.84
N GLY A 136 -20.25 -17.82 9.55
CA GLY A 136 -19.71 -16.56 9.06
C GLY A 136 -18.78 -15.87 10.06
N ALA A 137 -19.17 -15.83 11.35
CA ALA A 137 -18.32 -15.29 12.42
C ALA A 137 -17.03 -16.11 12.59
N ALA A 138 -17.13 -17.44 12.57
CA ALA A 138 -15.97 -18.32 12.61
C ALA A 138 -15.02 -18.05 11.44
N GLY A 139 -15.54 -18.03 10.21
CA GLY A 139 -14.73 -17.79 9.01
C GLY A 139 -14.05 -16.43 9.00
N ALA A 140 -14.78 -15.38 9.41
CA ALA A 140 -14.22 -14.03 9.49
C ALA A 140 -13.13 -13.91 10.58
N GLY A 141 -13.33 -14.57 11.72
CA GLY A 141 -12.35 -14.61 12.80
C GLY A 141 -11.06 -15.32 12.39
N VAL A 142 -11.17 -16.48 11.72
CA VAL A 142 -10.03 -17.21 11.17
C VAL A 142 -9.27 -16.35 10.16
N LEU A 143 -9.99 -15.72 9.23
CA LEU A 143 -9.38 -14.86 8.22
C LEU A 143 -8.66 -13.66 8.83
N LEU A 144 -9.29 -12.98 9.82
CA LEU A 144 -8.69 -11.85 10.53
C LEU A 144 -7.37 -12.25 11.20
N LEU A 145 -7.37 -13.34 11.96
CA LEU A 145 -6.20 -13.80 12.70
C LEU A 145 -5.09 -14.36 11.79
N ALA A 146 -5.44 -14.88 10.61
CA ALA A 146 -4.46 -15.34 9.62
C ALA A 146 -3.80 -14.17 8.87
N VAL A 147 -4.56 -13.14 8.49
CA VAL A 147 -4.08 -12.01 7.68
C VAL A 147 -3.43 -10.91 8.52
N ALA A 148 -3.88 -10.69 9.76
CA ALA A 148 -3.40 -9.59 10.59
C ALA A 148 -1.88 -9.61 10.85
N PRO A 149 -1.25 -10.73 11.28
CA PRO A 149 0.20 -10.76 11.51
C PRO A 149 1.00 -10.42 10.26
N VAL A 150 0.58 -10.93 9.09
CA VAL A 150 1.20 -10.59 7.80
C VAL A 150 1.07 -9.09 7.54
N SER A 151 -0.10 -8.52 7.77
CA SER A 151 -0.39 -7.09 7.53
C SER A 151 0.43 -6.15 8.42
N PHE A 152 0.82 -6.58 9.62
CA PHE A 152 1.68 -5.78 10.51
C PHE A 152 3.13 -5.66 10.02
N ARG A 153 3.56 -6.54 9.10
CA ARG A 153 4.87 -6.51 8.44
C ARG A 153 4.81 -6.07 6.98
N GLN A 154 3.75 -6.49 6.27
CA GLN A 154 3.52 -6.29 4.85
C GLN A 154 2.12 -5.71 4.60
N LEU A 155 1.99 -4.38 4.70
CA LEU A 155 0.73 -3.66 4.48
C LEU A 155 0.13 -3.87 3.09
N GLY A 156 0.96 -4.15 2.07
CA GLY A 156 0.50 -4.41 0.70
C GLY A 156 -0.61 -5.48 0.62
N VAL A 157 -0.55 -6.50 1.50
CA VAL A 157 -1.51 -7.60 1.53
C VAL A 157 -2.90 -7.09 1.90
N ILE A 158 -3.01 -6.29 2.97
CA ILE A 158 -4.30 -5.75 3.38
C ILE A 158 -4.78 -4.67 2.40
N CYS A 159 -3.89 -3.82 1.89
CA CYS A 159 -4.23 -2.81 0.88
C CYS A 159 -4.89 -3.43 -0.35
N ALA A 160 -4.41 -4.59 -0.81
CA ALA A 160 -4.96 -5.29 -1.97
C ALA A 160 -6.35 -5.92 -1.73
N VAL A 161 -6.68 -6.33 -0.49
CA VAL A 161 -7.84 -7.21 -0.23
C VAL A 161 -8.91 -6.62 0.71
N TYR A 162 -8.67 -5.51 1.41
CA TYR A 162 -9.49 -5.17 2.59
C TYR A 162 -11.00 -4.92 2.31
N LEU A 163 -11.38 -4.26 1.20
CA LEU A 163 -12.80 -4.09 0.83
C LEU A 163 -13.36 -5.23 -0.01
N THR A 164 -12.50 -6.11 -0.52
CA THR A 164 -12.90 -7.20 -1.43
C THR A 164 -14.06 -8.04 -0.89
N PRO A 165 -14.07 -8.50 0.37
CA PRO A 165 -15.18 -9.30 0.88
C PRO A 165 -16.50 -8.53 0.93
N MET A 166 -16.45 -7.22 1.24
CA MET A 166 -17.63 -6.35 1.23
C MET A 166 -18.19 -6.19 -0.19
N VAL A 167 -17.32 -5.96 -1.17
CA VAL A 167 -17.69 -5.87 -2.58
C VAL A 167 -18.30 -7.19 -3.07
N MET A 168 -17.68 -8.33 -2.75
CA MET A 168 -18.21 -9.66 -3.10
C MET A 168 -19.56 -9.93 -2.44
N TYR A 169 -19.75 -9.53 -1.19
CA TYR A 169 -21.05 -9.62 -0.51
C TYR A 169 -22.11 -8.79 -1.25
N LEU A 170 -21.80 -7.54 -1.58
CA LEU A 170 -22.73 -6.65 -2.30
C LEU A 170 -23.02 -7.15 -3.71
N LEU A 171 -22.04 -7.72 -4.42
CA LEU A 171 -22.22 -8.38 -5.71
C LEU A 171 -23.26 -9.51 -5.62
N LEU A 172 -23.15 -10.39 -4.62
CA LEU A 172 -24.15 -11.45 -4.40
C LEU A 172 -25.54 -10.88 -4.10
N ARG A 173 -25.61 -9.76 -3.37
CA ARG A 173 -26.87 -9.09 -3.01
C ARG A 173 -27.58 -8.47 -4.21
N LEU A 174 -26.89 -8.18 -5.31
CA LEU A 174 -27.51 -7.70 -6.56
C LEU A 174 -28.50 -8.73 -7.13
N PHE A 175 -28.27 -10.02 -6.88
CA PHE A 175 -29.14 -11.11 -7.35
C PHE A 175 -30.31 -11.42 -6.41
N ASP A 176 -30.30 -10.91 -5.17
CA ASP A 176 -31.38 -11.14 -4.20
C ASP A 176 -32.69 -10.47 -4.65
N PRO A 177 -33.87 -11.10 -4.48
CA PRO A 177 -35.14 -10.43 -4.77
C PRO A 177 -35.31 -9.16 -3.91
N GLY A 178 -36.03 -8.17 -4.43
CA GLY A 178 -36.24 -6.90 -3.76
C GLY A 178 -37.01 -5.90 -4.61
N THR A 179 -37.45 -4.82 -3.97
CA THR A 179 -38.08 -3.68 -4.66
C THR A 179 -37.06 -2.94 -5.53
N ARG A 180 -37.51 -2.15 -6.52
CA ARG A 180 -36.61 -1.30 -7.35
C ARG A 180 -35.68 -0.45 -6.47
N ARG A 181 -36.23 0.18 -5.41
CA ARG A 181 -35.48 0.95 -4.41
C ARG A 181 -34.36 0.15 -3.74
N GLN A 182 -34.65 -1.09 -3.32
CA GLN A 182 -33.63 -1.96 -2.72
C GLN A 182 -32.53 -2.35 -3.72
N THR A 183 -32.89 -2.59 -4.98
CA THR A 183 -31.91 -2.86 -6.05
C THR A 183 -31.01 -1.65 -6.30
N ARG A 184 -31.58 -0.44 -6.39
CA ARG A 184 -30.82 0.83 -6.51
C ARG A 184 -29.83 1.00 -5.36
N LEU A 185 -30.29 0.80 -4.12
CA LEU A 185 -29.45 0.89 -2.93
C LEU A 185 -28.28 -0.10 -2.96
N ARG A 186 -28.54 -1.37 -3.28
CA ARG A 186 -27.50 -2.41 -3.33
C ARG A 186 -26.48 -2.14 -4.43
N LEU A 187 -26.94 -1.66 -5.59
CA LEU A 187 -26.06 -1.30 -6.70
C LEU A 187 -25.22 -0.07 -6.38
N ALA A 188 -25.81 0.98 -5.79
CA ALA A 188 -25.06 2.16 -5.35
C ALA A 188 -23.97 1.81 -4.32
N LEU A 189 -24.28 0.95 -3.35
CA LEU A 189 -23.29 0.46 -2.38
C LEU A 189 -22.20 -0.38 -3.04
N PHE A 190 -22.56 -1.25 -3.99
CA PHE A 190 -21.59 -2.04 -4.76
C PHE A 190 -20.64 -1.13 -5.55
N VAL A 191 -21.17 -0.18 -6.31
CA VAL A 191 -20.38 0.77 -7.11
C VAL A 191 -19.49 1.63 -6.22
N LEU A 192 -20.01 2.15 -5.11
CA LEU A 192 -19.26 2.96 -4.16
C LEU A 192 -18.07 2.17 -3.58
N THR A 193 -18.32 0.97 -3.05
CA THR A 193 -17.26 0.16 -2.42
C THR A 193 -16.25 -0.39 -3.44
N ALA A 194 -16.70 -0.79 -4.63
CA ALA A 194 -15.82 -1.26 -5.69
C ALA A 194 -14.97 -0.11 -6.26
N GLY A 195 -15.57 1.06 -6.46
CA GLY A 195 -14.87 2.24 -6.95
C GLY A 195 -13.82 2.76 -5.96
N VAL A 196 -14.13 2.78 -4.66
CA VAL A 196 -13.12 3.07 -3.62
C VAL A 196 -12.00 2.03 -3.67
N SER A 197 -12.32 0.73 -3.75
CA SER A 197 -11.30 -0.34 -3.82
C SER A 197 -10.32 -0.18 -4.98
N LEU A 198 -10.77 0.33 -6.12
CA LEU A 198 -9.95 0.57 -7.30
C LEU A 198 -8.98 1.74 -7.16
N ASN A 199 -9.09 2.55 -6.10
CA ASN A 199 -8.27 3.73 -5.87
C ASN A 199 -7.39 3.63 -4.61
N LEU A 200 -7.25 2.48 -3.95
CA LEU A 200 -6.53 2.41 -2.66
C LEU A 200 -5.21 1.66 -2.70
N PHE A 201 -4.94 0.99 -3.81
CA PHE A 201 -3.69 0.29 -4.07
C PHE A 201 -3.59 -0.05 -5.56
N ILE A 202 -2.85 -1.11 -5.91
CA ILE A 202 -2.74 -1.64 -7.27
C ILE A 202 -4.07 -2.29 -7.69
N PRO A 203 -4.84 -1.70 -8.63
CA PRO A 203 -6.23 -2.11 -8.92
C PRO A 203 -6.34 -3.50 -9.57
N VAL A 204 -5.26 -3.95 -10.20
CA VAL A 204 -5.19 -5.22 -10.94
C VAL A 204 -5.57 -6.41 -10.06
N TYR A 205 -5.10 -6.48 -8.80
CA TYR A 205 -5.43 -7.58 -7.89
C TYR A 205 -6.93 -7.67 -7.62
N PHE A 206 -7.56 -6.52 -7.34
CA PHE A 206 -8.99 -6.43 -7.07
C PHE A 206 -9.82 -6.74 -8.32
N LEU A 207 -9.48 -6.16 -9.47
CA LEU A 207 -10.18 -6.42 -10.75
C LEU A 207 -10.11 -7.90 -11.13
N PHE A 208 -8.91 -8.47 -11.11
CA PHE A 208 -8.70 -9.89 -11.35
C PHE A 208 -9.60 -10.73 -10.44
N ASN A 209 -9.59 -10.44 -9.14
CA ASN A 209 -10.42 -11.16 -8.19
C ASN A 209 -11.93 -11.06 -8.50
N ILE A 210 -12.46 -9.86 -8.73
CA ILE A 210 -13.90 -9.67 -8.97
C ILE A 210 -14.35 -10.31 -10.29
N VAL A 211 -13.57 -10.18 -11.35
CA VAL A 211 -13.86 -10.78 -12.67
C VAL A 211 -13.90 -12.30 -12.56
N PHE A 212 -12.83 -12.92 -12.04
CA PHE A 212 -12.76 -14.38 -11.93
C PHE A 212 -13.74 -14.93 -10.88
N TYR A 213 -14.04 -14.21 -9.80
CA TYR A 213 -15.07 -14.62 -8.86
C TYR A 213 -16.46 -14.59 -9.48
N ALA A 214 -16.81 -13.55 -10.24
CA ALA A 214 -18.08 -13.49 -10.96
C ALA A 214 -18.21 -14.65 -11.98
N ALA A 215 -17.14 -14.94 -12.73
CA ALA A 215 -17.10 -16.09 -13.63
C ALA A 215 -17.26 -17.41 -12.87
N ALA A 216 -16.55 -17.59 -11.75
CA ALA A 216 -16.65 -18.78 -10.90
C ALA A 216 -18.07 -18.97 -10.32
N LEU A 217 -18.77 -17.90 -9.97
CA LEU A 217 -20.17 -17.95 -9.53
C LEU A 217 -21.11 -18.43 -10.64
N VAL A 218 -20.89 -18.01 -11.89
CA VAL A 218 -21.68 -18.43 -13.04
C VAL A 218 -21.41 -19.90 -13.36
N VAL A 219 -20.14 -20.30 -13.47
CA VAL A 219 -19.72 -21.70 -13.73
C VAL A 219 -20.25 -22.64 -12.65
N ALA A 220 -20.21 -22.21 -11.39
CA ALA A 220 -20.71 -23.01 -10.29
C ALA A 220 -22.25 -23.06 -10.16
N GLY A 221 -22.98 -22.30 -10.98
CA GLY A 221 -24.43 -22.15 -10.84
C GLY A 221 -24.84 -21.52 -9.50
N ALA A 222 -23.94 -20.75 -8.87
CA ALA A 222 -24.15 -20.15 -7.56
C ALA A 222 -25.02 -18.88 -7.62
N VAL A 223 -25.18 -18.31 -8.81
CA VAL A 223 -26.04 -17.16 -9.08
C VAL A 223 -26.93 -17.40 -10.30
N LYS A 224 -28.15 -16.90 -10.23
CA LYS A 224 -29.08 -16.90 -11.35
C LYS A 224 -28.91 -15.64 -12.20
N TRP A 225 -27.79 -15.56 -12.92
CA TRP A 225 -27.38 -14.33 -13.60
C TRP A 225 -28.39 -13.84 -14.65
N ARG A 226 -29.07 -14.73 -15.37
CA ARG A 226 -30.12 -14.37 -16.35
C ARG A 226 -31.31 -13.67 -15.70
N GLU A 227 -31.80 -14.21 -14.59
CA GLU A 227 -32.88 -13.59 -13.80
C GLU A 227 -32.43 -12.25 -13.19
N GLY A 228 -31.16 -12.14 -12.78
CA GLY A 228 -30.55 -10.90 -12.32
C GLY A 228 -30.55 -9.81 -13.39
N LEU A 229 -30.08 -10.14 -14.61
CA LEU A 229 -30.03 -9.20 -15.74
C LEU A 229 -31.43 -8.72 -16.17
N ALA A 230 -32.44 -9.61 -16.13
CA ALA A 230 -33.81 -9.24 -16.50
C ALA A 230 -34.39 -8.11 -15.64
N ARG A 231 -33.91 -7.95 -14.39
CA ARG A 231 -34.36 -6.88 -13.49
C ARG A 231 -33.91 -5.48 -13.90
N PHE A 232 -32.96 -5.38 -14.82
CA PHE A 232 -32.46 -4.12 -15.33
C PHE A 232 -33.07 -3.72 -16.69
N ARG A 233 -34.02 -4.51 -17.24
CA ARG A 233 -34.62 -4.32 -18.58
C ARG A 233 -35.94 -3.51 -18.62
N GLY A 234 -36.35 -2.82 -17.55
CA GLY A 234 -37.58 -1.98 -17.53
C GLY A 234 -37.35 -0.53 -17.95
N GLU A 235 -38.41 0.28 -18.10
CA GLU A 235 -38.38 1.67 -18.65
C GLU A 235 -37.40 2.63 -17.94
N ASP A 236 -37.21 2.54 -16.62
CA ASP A 236 -36.19 3.33 -15.87
C ASP A 236 -34.79 2.68 -15.82
N GLY A 237 -34.68 1.43 -16.29
CA GLY A 237 -33.50 0.57 -16.17
C GLY A 237 -32.29 1.10 -16.93
N PRO A 238 -32.42 1.48 -18.21
CA PRO A 238 -31.32 2.02 -19.01
C PRO A 238 -30.75 3.32 -18.45
N GLY A 239 -31.59 4.26 -18.01
CA GLY A 239 -31.14 5.56 -17.47
C GLY A 239 -30.43 5.42 -16.12
N LEU A 240 -30.91 4.55 -15.25
CA LEU A 240 -30.25 4.22 -13.98
C LEU A 240 -28.94 3.46 -14.19
N LEU A 241 -28.93 2.46 -15.09
CA LEU A 241 -27.72 1.73 -15.45
C LEU A 241 -26.69 2.65 -16.09
N PHE A 242 -27.11 3.58 -16.94
CA PHE A 242 -26.24 4.58 -17.53
C PHE A 242 -25.69 5.54 -16.48
N LEU A 243 -26.53 6.09 -15.59
CA LEU A 243 -26.07 6.94 -14.48
C LEU A 243 -25.09 6.19 -13.56
N LEU A 244 -25.37 4.93 -13.24
CA LEU A 244 -24.50 4.12 -12.39
C LEU A 244 -23.25 3.65 -13.12
N PHE A 245 -23.30 3.47 -14.45
CA PHE A 245 -22.14 3.25 -15.29
C PHE A 245 -21.27 4.50 -15.39
N VAL A 246 -21.87 5.69 -15.53
CA VAL A 246 -21.17 6.98 -15.51
C VAL A 246 -20.57 7.25 -14.12
N LEU A 247 -21.31 6.99 -13.05
CA LEU A 247 -20.78 7.11 -11.67
C LEU A 247 -19.72 6.04 -11.39
N ALA A 248 -19.90 4.81 -11.86
CA ALA A 248 -18.87 3.78 -11.79
C ALA A 248 -17.64 4.22 -12.58
N ALA A 249 -17.77 4.66 -13.82
CA ALA A 249 -16.68 5.21 -14.62
C ALA A 249 -16.04 6.42 -13.94
N ALA A 250 -16.79 7.31 -13.30
CA ALA A 250 -16.24 8.46 -12.58
C ALA A 250 -15.43 8.03 -11.35
N VAL A 251 -15.91 7.07 -10.55
CA VAL A 251 -15.14 6.57 -9.40
C VAL A 251 -14.00 5.63 -9.85
N MET A 252 -14.16 4.88 -10.94
CA MET A 252 -13.23 3.84 -11.41
C MET A 252 -12.16 4.37 -12.37
N ILE A 253 -12.49 5.34 -13.21
CA ILE A 253 -11.66 5.86 -14.32
C ILE A 253 -11.19 7.28 -14.02
N CYS A 254 -12.00 8.15 -13.39
CA CYS A 254 -11.60 9.54 -13.14
C CYS A 254 -10.79 9.75 -11.85
N GLY A 255 -10.28 8.70 -11.21
CA GLY A 255 -9.49 8.84 -10.00
C GLY A 255 -8.07 9.39 -10.23
N PRO A 256 -7.30 9.56 -9.13
CA PRO A 256 -5.85 9.81 -9.15
C PRO A 256 -5.04 8.98 -10.15
N LEU A 257 -5.46 7.76 -10.46
CA LEU A 257 -4.76 6.87 -11.39
C LEU A 257 -4.76 7.34 -12.84
N LEU A 258 -5.86 7.94 -13.32
CA LEU A 258 -5.90 8.49 -14.69
C LEU A 258 -5.04 9.75 -14.79
N ALA A 259 -5.08 10.59 -13.76
CA ALA A 259 -4.18 11.73 -13.69
C ALA A 259 -2.71 11.29 -13.67
N LEU A 260 -2.37 10.26 -12.89
CA LEU A 260 -1.04 9.65 -12.90
C LEU A 260 -0.68 9.14 -14.29
N TYR A 261 -1.60 8.45 -14.99
CA TYR A 261 -1.35 7.99 -16.36
C TYR A 261 -1.08 9.17 -17.30
N ILE A 262 -1.95 10.18 -17.33
CA ILE A 262 -1.80 11.37 -18.20
C ILE A 262 -0.48 12.09 -17.90
N ASP A 263 -0.15 12.29 -16.62
CA ASP A 263 1.06 13.00 -16.22
C ASP A 263 2.31 12.19 -16.55
N SER A 264 2.23 10.86 -16.44
CA SER A 264 3.30 9.93 -16.74
C SER A 264 3.55 9.83 -18.25
N SER A 265 2.50 9.66 -19.06
CA SER A 265 2.57 9.65 -20.52
C SER A 265 2.96 11.01 -21.09
N GLY A 266 2.54 12.11 -20.45
CA GLY A 266 2.94 13.46 -20.79
C GLY A 266 4.36 13.83 -20.34
N GLY A 267 5.11 12.91 -19.71
CA GLY A 267 6.52 13.10 -19.37
C GLY A 267 6.81 13.95 -18.13
N GLU A 268 5.83 14.19 -17.26
CA GLU A 268 6.05 14.91 -16.00
C GLU A 268 6.60 13.98 -14.92
N ILE A 269 5.89 12.88 -14.66
CA ILE A 269 6.26 11.93 -13.62
C ILE A 269 6.96 10.70 -14.19
N PHE A 270 7.89 10.18 -13.41
CA PHE A 270 8.76 9.07 -13.75
C PHE A 270 8.73 8.00 -12.65
N PRO A 271 8.35 6.74 -12.96
CA PRO A 271 8.12 5.69 -11.96
C PRO A 271 9.43 4.97 -11.58
N HIS A 272 10.41 5.67 -11.01
CA HIS A 272 11.74 5.11 -10.71
C HIS A 272 11.69 3.91 -9.77
N ILE A 273 10.69 3.80 -8.90
CA ILE A 273 10.51 2.64 -8.01
C ILE A 273 10.42 1.32 -8.79
N ARG A 274 9.78 1.33 -9.96
CA ARG A 274 9.60 0.13 -10.78
C ARG A 274 10.94 -0.37 -11.31
N ILE A 275 11.83 0.55 -11.66
CA ILE A 275 13.19 0.25 -12.09
C ILE A 275 13.94 -0.42 -10.94
N LEU A 276 13.86 0.15 -9.74
CA LEU A 276 14.60 -0.32 -8.58
C LEU A 276 14.14 -1.71 -8.15
N GLN A 277 12.83 -1.92 -8.01
CA GLN A 277 12.27 -3.22 -7.63
C GLN A 277 12.68 -4.34 -8.60
N LYS A 278 12.89 -4.00 -9.88
CA LYS A 278 13.22 -4.97 -10.94
C LYS A 278 14.70 -5.10 -11.24
N ASN A 279 15.51 -4.14 -10.80
CA ASN A 279 16.94 -4.09 -11.08
C ASN A 279 17.76 -4.31 -9.81
N GLY A 280 17.34 -5.24 -8.93
CA GLY A 280 18.06 -5.57 -7.70
C GLY A 280 18.23 -4.39 -6.73
N TRP A 281 17.26 -3.49 -6.71
CA TRP A 281 17.31 -2.20 -6.01
C TRP A 281 18.40 -1.23 -6.51
N VAL A 282 18.89 -1.39 -7.74
CA VAL A 282 19.92 -0.53 -8.36
C VAL A 282 19.34 0.40 -9.42
N TYR A 283 19.75 1.67 -9.43
CA TYR A 283 19.36 2.64 -10.46
C TYR A 283 19.96 2.30 -11.83
N LYS A 284 19.39 2.85 -12.90
CA LYS A 284 19.97 2.81 -14.24
C LYS A 284 20.53 4.19 -14.58
N GLN A 285 21.77 4.25 -15.06
CA GLN A 285 22.36 5.50 -15.54
C GLN A 285 21.81 5.80 -16.94
N MET A 286 20.81 6.67 -17.01
CA MET A 286 20.14 7.05 -18.26
C MET A 286 19.48 8.43 -18.16
N MET A 287 19.25 9.08 -19.30
CA MET A 287 18.50 10.35 -19.38
C MET A 287 17.01 10.07 -19.61
N ALA A 288 16.25 9.84 -18.53
CA ALA A 288 14.80 9.66 -18.53
C ALA A 288 14.03 10.77 -19.28
N SER A 289 14.51 12.02 -19.26
CA SER A 289 13.89 13.12 -20.01
C SER A 289 14.05 13.04 -21.54
N GLU A 290 14.93 12.17 -22.04
CA GLU A 290 15.16 11.91 -23.46
C GLU A 290 14.51 10.60 -23.94
N LEU A 291 13.86 9.83 -23.06
CA LEU A 291 13.22 8.56 -23.46
C LEU A 291 11.82 8.79 -24.04
N ALA A 292 11.55 8.10 -25.16
CA ALA A 292 10.23 8.04 -25.78
C ALA A 292 9.32 7.01 -25.09
N GLY A 293 8.00 7.20 -25.26
CA GLY A 293 7.00 6.18 -24.94
C GLY A 293 6.43 6.23 -23.51
N ASP A 294 5.51 5.31 -23.26
CA ASP A 294 4.82 5.16 -21.99
C ASP A 294 5.80 4.62 -20.93
N VAL A 295 6.15 5.45 -19.95
CA VAL A 295 7.05 5.07 -18.85
C VAL A 295 6.43 4.03 -17.91
N LEU A 296 5.14 3.73 -18.07
CA LEU A 296 4.46 2.62 -17.41
C LEU A 296 4.48 1.32 -18.23
N SER A 297 5.07 1.32 -19.43
CA SER A 297 5.22 0.10 -20.22
C SER A 297 6.20 -0.91 -19.58
N HIS A 298 6.12 -2.16 -20.02
CA HIS A 298 7.02 -3.23 -19.57
C HIS A 298 8.50 -3.00 -19.97
N LYS A 299 8.78 -2.08 -20.93
CA LYS A 299 10.14 -1.70 -21.34
C LYS A 299 10.98 -1.18 -20.17
N PHE A 300 10.34 -0.62 -19.14
CA PHE A 300 10.96 -0.10 -17.91
C PHE A 300 11.08 -1.14 -16.78
N THR A 301 10.99 -2.44 -17.08
CA THR A 301 11.07 -3.52 -16.08
C THR A 301 11.73 -4.79 -16.64
N ARG A 302 12.48 -5.53 -15.82
CA ARG A 302 12.88 -6.92 -16.15
C ARG A 302 11.66 -7.85 -16.09
N SER A 303 11.59 -8.84 -16.97
CA SER A 303 10.47 -9.79 -17.11
C SER A 303 10.40 -10.89 -16.02
N LEU A 304 10.71 -10.54 -14.77
CA LEU A 304 10.82 -11.47 -13.63
C LEU A 304 9.93 -11.00 -12.47
N GLY A 305 9.26 -11.92 -11.78
CA GLY A 305 8.32 -11.62 -10.69
C GLY A 305 8.78 -12.12 -9.31
N VAL A 306 8.04 -11.70 -8.29
CA VAL A 306 8.13 -12.18 -6.91
C VAL A 306 6.91 -13.03 -6.59
N TYR A 307 7.10 -14.28 -6.17
CA TYR A 307 6.06 -15.28 -5.96
C TYR A 307 6.14 -15.88 -4.56
N SER A 308 5.06 -16.50 -4.11
CA SER A 308 5.18 -17.48 -3.02
C SER A 308 5.83 -18.77 -3.54
N SER A 309 6.42 -19.54 -2.65
CA SER A 309 7.09 -20.80 -2.99
C SER A 309 6.31 -22.00 -2.46
N LEU A 310 6.84 -23.21 -2.69
CA LEU A 310 6.39 -24.43 -2.00
C LEU A 310 6.44 -24.31 -0.47
N GLY A 311 7.40 -23.56 0.09
CA GLY A 311 7.48 -23.36 1.54
C GLY A 311 6.25 -22.63 2.10
N ASN A 312 5.62 -21.73 1.34
CA ASN A 312 4.35 -21.11 1.76
C ASN A 312 3.18 -22.11 1.78
N LEU A 313 3.17 -23.10 0.89
CA LEU A 313 2.19 -24.20 0.98
C LEU A 313 2.45 -25.07 2.20
N VAL A 314 3.71 -25.31 2.55
CA VAL A 314 4.03 -26.05 3.77
C VAL A 314 3.61 -25.26 5.02
N ASN A 315 3.71 -23.92 4.98
CA ASN A 315 3.26 -23.04 6.05
C ASN A 315 1.76 -23.18 6.38
N LEU A 316 0.91 -23.69 5.46
CA LEU A 316 -0.50 -24.01 5.76
C LEU A 316 -0.68 -25.01 6.89
N VAL A 317 0.29 -25.92 7.06
CA VAL A 317 0.25 -26.96 8.10
C VAL A 317 1.37 -26.80 9.14
N TYR A 318 2.46 -26.11 8.79
CA TYR A 318 3.60 -25.82 9.68
C TYR A 318 3.74 -24.32 9.95
N PRO A 319 3.06 -23.78 10.97
CA PRO A 319 3.06 -22.33 11.24
C PRO A 319 4.43 -21.76 11.58
N ASP A 320 5.32 -22.54 12.20
CA ASP A 320 6.65 -22.11 12.64
C ASP A 320 7.79 -22.76 11.85
N MET A 321 7.52 -23.19 10.62
CA MET A 321 8.58 -23.58 9.69
C MET A 321 9.72 -22.54 9.69
N PHE A 322 9.36 -21.25 9.77
CA PHE A 322 10.25 -20.08 9.94
C PHE A 322 11.21 -20.14 11.13
N ARG A 323 10.84 -20.76 12.24
CA ARG A 323 11.71 -20.87 13.41
C ARG A 323 12.50 -22.17 13.39
N SER A 324 11.84 -23.24 12.96
CA SER A 324 12.35 -24.61 13.05
C SER A 324 13.42 -24.91 12.00
N TYR A 325 13.25 -24.40 10.77
CA TYR A 325 14.20 -24.65 9.66
C TYR A 325 15.31 -23.60 9.60
N PHE A 326 14.98 -22.35 9.91
CA PHE A 326 15.87 -21.20 9.66
C PHE A 326 16.88 -20.93 10.78
N ALA A 327 16.82 -21.67 11.89
CA ALA A 327 17.91 -21.69 12.87
C ALA A 327 19.21 -22.29 12.32
N ARG A 328 19.19 -22.89 11.11
CA ARG A 328 20.32 -23.61 10.50
C ARG A 328 20.75 -23.13 9.10
N ALA A 329 20.09 -22.15 8.49
CA ALA A 329 20.34 -21.73 7.10
C ALA A 329 21.02 -20.35 7.00
N ASP A 330 21.67 -20.05 5.86
CA ASP A 330 22.18 -18.71 5.50
C ASP A 330 21.06 -17.80 4.99
N TYR A 331 21.02 -16.53 5.44
CA TYR A 331 19.94 -15.56 5.19
C TYR A 331 19.47 -15.46 3.73
N PHE A 332 20.38 -15.61 2.76
CA PHE A 332 20.06 -15.50 1.33
C PHE A 332 19.41 -16.75 0.73
N ARG A 333 19.70 -17.97 1.22
CA ARG A 333 18.94 -19.18 0.82
C ARG A 333 17.52 -19.17 1.43
N MET A 334 17.28 -18.34 2.47
CA MET A 334 15.99 -18.23 3.18
C MET A 334 14.91 -17.53 2.35
N ASN A 335 15.26 -16.39 1.73
CA ASN A 335 14.30 -15.57 1.00
C ASN A 335 13.71 -16.27 -0.23
N ASP A 336 14.42 -17.27 -0.76
CA ASP A 336 13.97 -18.00 -1.94
C ASP A 336 13.07 -19.22 -1.61
N LEU A 337 13.03 -19.64 -0.33
CA LEU A 337 12.28 -20.81 0.13
C LEU A 337 10.89 -20.50 0.67
N THR A 338 10.63 -19.28 1.13
CA THR A 338 9.33 -18.86 1.66
C THR A 338 9.18 -17.35 1.53
N SER A 339 8.08 -16.90 0.90
CA SER A 339 7.73 -15.48 0.84
C SER A 339 7.29 -14.91 2.19
N GLU A 340 7.28 -13.58 2.29
CA GLU A 340 6.86 -12.84 3.48
C GLU A 340 5.35 -12.88 3.75
N VAL A 341 4.57 -13.46 2.83
CA VAL A 341 3.11 -13.62 2.94
C VAL A 341 2.77 -15.01 3.50
N PHE A 342 2.69 -15.10 4.83
CA PHE A 342 2.32 -16.34 5.54
C PHE A 342 0.91 -16.81 5.19
N GLN A 343 0.71 -18.14 5.16
CA GLN A 343 -0.53 -18.78 4.73
C GLN A 343 -1.21 -19.60 5.83
N TYR A 344 -0.69 -19.61 7.06
CA TYR A 344 -1.28 -20.39 8.15
C TYR A 344 -2.66 -19.86 8.55
N MET A 345 -3.67 -20.72 8.52
CA MET A 345 -5.06 -20.39 8.90
C MET A 345 -5.59 -21.18 10.11
N GLY A 346 -4.72 -21.92 10.81
CA GLY A 346 -5.12 -22.87 11.86
C GLY A 346 -5.39 -24.27 11.31
N ILE A 347 -4.96 -25.29 12.03
CA ILE A 347 -4.98 -26.68 11.56
C ILE A 347 -6.40 -27.24 11.47
N VAL A 348 -7.25 -26.94 12.46
CA VAL A 348 -8.67 -27.35 12.48
C VAL A 348 -9.47 -26.58 11.42
N PRO A 349 -9.35 -25.24 11.28
CA PRO A 349 -9.94 -24.53 10.15
C PRO A 349 -9.54 -25.10 8.78
N PHE A 350 -8.27 -25.42 8.57
CA PHE A 350 -7.78 -25.98 7.32
C PHE A 350 -8.39 -27.35 7.02
N VAL A 351 -8.39 -28.28 7.99
CA VAL A 351 -9.01 -29.60 7.85
C VAL A 351 -10.52 -29.51 7.57
N LEU A 352 -11.22 -28.57 8.21
CA LEU A 352 -12.63 -28.32 7.95
C LEU A 352 -12.88 -27.70 6.56
N ALA A 353 -11.95 -26.89 6.04
CA ALA A 353 -12.01 -26.40 4.66
C ALA A 353 -11.88 -27.56 3.65
N LEU A 354 -10.95 -28.50 3.87
CA LEU A 354 -10.81 -29.71 3.04
C LEU A 354 -12.05 -30.61 3.12
N ALA A 355 -12.61 -30.82 4.32
CA ALA A 355 -13.84 -31.57 4.50
C ALA A 355 -15.04 -30.94 3.76
N ALA A 356 -15.07 -29.61 3.62
CA ALA A 356 -16.10 -28.90 2.88
C ALA A 356 -16.11 -29.27 1.38
N LEU A 357 -14.96 -29.61 0.80
CA LEU A 357 -14.84 -29.98 -0.62
C LEU A 357 -15.68 -31.21 -0.96
N VAL A 358 -15.71 -32.20 -0.07
CA VAL A 358 -16.47 -33.44 -0.28
C VAL A 358 -17.92 -33.26 0.15
N ARG A 359 -18.16 -32.55 1.26
CA ARG A 359 -19.47 -32.57 1.94
C ARG A 359 -20.44 -31.47 1.54
N SER A 360 -19.94 -30.26 1.25
CA SER A 360 -20.81 -29.11 1.03
C SER A 360 -21.52 -29.23 -0.31
N ARG A 361 -22.86 -29.19 -0.30
CA ARG A 361 -23.68 -29.14 -1.53
C ARG A 361 -23.94 -27.71 -2.01
N SER A 362 -23.38 -26.71 -1.33
CA SER A 362 -23.54 -25.32 -1.75
C SER A 362 -22.82 -25.11 -3.09
N PRO A 363 -23.45 -24.49 -4.10
CA PRO A 363 -22.77 -24.15 -5.35
C PRO A 363 -21.58 -23.20 -5.11
N HIS A 364 -21.64 -22.38 -4.04
CA HIS A 364 -20.51 -21.54 -3.64
C HIS A 364 -19.24 -22.33 -3.26
N ARG A 365 -19.34 -23.64 -2.94
CA ARG A 365 -18.18 -24.51 -2.74
C ARG A 365 -17.30 -24.55 -3.99
N LEU A 366 -17.92 -24.78 -5.15
CA LEU A 366 -17.19 -24.89 -6.41
C LEU A 366 -16.59 -23.53 -6.79
N ALA A 367 -17.35 -22.44 -6.62
CA ALA A 367 -16.81 -21.10 -6.85
C ALA A 367 -15.60 -20.79 -5.94
N ALA A 368 -15.67 -21.16 -4.66
CA ALA A 368 -14.55 -21.01 -3.72
C ALA A 368 -13.33 -21.83 -4.15
N LEU A 369 -13.52 -23.09 -4.52
CA LEU A 369 -12.45 -23.98 -4.96
C LEU A 369 -11.76 -23.46 -6.23
N LEU A 370 -12.54 -23.03 -7.23
CA LEU A 370 -11.99 -22.42 -8.44
C LEU A 370 -11.13 -21.22 -8.08
N MET A 371 -11.60 -20.35 -7.18
CA MET A 371 -10.82 -19.19 -6.76
C MET A 371 -9.57 -19.55 -5.96
N VAL A 372 -9.61 -20.54 -5.07
CA VAL A 372 -8.40 -21.06 -4.38
C VAL A 372 -7.35 -21.51 -5.40
N VAL A 373 -7.76 -22.22 -6.45
CA VAL A 373 -6.88 -22.69 -7.53
C VAL A 373 -6.35 -21.50 -8.35
N ILE A 374 -7.23 -20.61 -8.80
CA ILE A 374 -6.87 -19.45 -9.63
C ILE A 374 -5.88 -18.54 -8.89
N THR A 375 -6.16 -18.19 -7.63
CA THR A 375 -5.24 -17.35 -6.84
C THR A 375 -3.97 -18.11 -6.49
N GLY A 376 -4.06 -19.40 -6.14
CA GLY A 376 -2.89 -20.22 -5.78
C GLY A 376 -1.89 -20.39 -6.93
N VAL A 377 -2.37 -20.71 -8.13
CA VAL A 377 -1.51 -20.87 -9.32
C VAL A 377 -0.84 -19.56 -9.73
N ASN A 378 -1.55 -18.44 -9.59
CA ASN A 378 -0.96 -17.13 -9.87
C ASN A 378 0.01 -16.68 -8.77
N MET A 379 -0.19 -17.12 -7.53
CA MET A 379 0.65 -16.78 -6.39
C MET A 379 1.98 -17.55 -6.36
N ILE A 380 2.00 -18.81 -6.79
CA ILE A 380 3.10 -19.76 -6.50
C ILE A 380 4.07 -19.94 -7.67
N SER A 381 5.37 -20.00 -7.35
CA SER A 381 6.43 -20.51 -8.21
C SER A 381 7.07 -21.75 -7.56
N LEU A 382 7.42 -22.73 -8.40
CA LEU A 382 8.14 -23.94 -7.97
C LEU A 382 9.66 -23.74 -7.96
N GLU A 383 10.16 -22.66 -8.56
CA GLU A 383 11.59 -22.38 -8.72
C GLU A 383 12.17 -21.51 -7.61
N GLY A 384 11.31 -20.90 -6.79
CA GLY A 384 11.71 -19.99 -5.71
C GLY A 384 10.79 -18.77 -5.60
N VAL A 385 11.22 -17.76 -4.84
CA VAL A 385 10.41 -16.56 -4.53
C VAL A 385 10.76 -15.40 -5.47
N HIS A 386 12.04 -15.02 -5.54
CA HIS A 386 12.47 -13.79 -6.23
C HIS A 386 12.96 -14.06 -7.65
N ASP A 387 12.82 -13.06 -8.51
CA ASP A 387 13.38 -13.04 -9.87
C ASP A 387 12.99 -14.24 -10.74
N ARG A 388 11.72 -14.66 -10.68
CA ARG A 388 11.21 -15.83 -11.42
C ARG A 388 10.39 -15.47 -12.66
N ALA A 389 10.57 -16.23 -13.73
CA ALA A 389 9.75 -16.09 -14.92
C ALA A 389 8.34 -16.68 -14.69
N PRO A 390 7.29 -16.11 -15.32
CA PRO A 390 5.96 -16.69 -15.21
C PRO A 390 5.88 -18.05 -15.89
N ASN A 391 5.23 -19.01 -15.23
CA ASN A 391 4.98 -20.34 -15.79
C ASN A 391 3.91 -20.29 -16.90
N VAL A 392 3.72 -21.40 -17.62
CA VAL A 392 2.79 -21.48 -18.76
C VAL A 392 1.36 -21.11 -18.35
N VAL A 393 0.91 -21.53 -17.17
CA VAL A 393 -0.45 -21.26 -16.70
C VAL A 393 -0.62 -19.78 -16.32
N GLN A 394 0.38 -19.18 -15.68
CA GLN A 394 0.40 -17.75 -15.38
C GLN A 394 0.39 -16.90 -16.66
N ARG A 395 1.14 -17.30 -17.69
CA ARG A 395 1.08 -16.65 -19.01
C ARG A 395 -0.29 -16.78 -19.67
N LEU A 396 -0.97 -17.91 -19.52
CA LEU A 396 -2.35 -18.07 -19.99
C LEU A 396 -3.30 -17.10 -19.27
N PHE A 397 -3.16 -16.96 -17.94
CA PHE A 397 -3.95 -15.96 -17.21
C PHE A 397 -3.64 -14.52 -17.64
N SER A 398 -2.38 -14.20 -17.94
CA SER A 398 -2.01 -12.91 -18.53
C SER A 398 -2.64 -12.71 -19.91
N ALA A 399 -2.69 -13.73 -20.76
CA ALA A 399 -3.36 -13.63 -22.07
C ALA A 399 -4.87 -13.40 -21.94
N VAL A 400 -5.53 -14.04 -20.98
CA VAL A 400 -6.98 -13.88 -20.72
C VAL A 400 -7.29 -12.58 -19.97
N PHE A 401 -6.35 -12.10 -19.14
CA PHE A 401 -6.46 -10.86 -18.38
C PHE A 401 -5.15 -10.05 -18.50
N PRO A 402 -4.94 -9.33 -19.62
CA PRO A 402 -3.70 -8.59 -19.90
C PRO A 402 -3.20 -7.65 -18.79
N PRO A 403 -4.06 -6.98 -18.00
CA PRO A 403 -3.58 -6.15 -16.89
C PRO A 403 -2.75 -6.92 -15.85
N LEU A 404 -2.81 -8.26 -15.82
CA LEU A 404 -1.98 -9.09 -14.94
C LEU A 404 -0.47 -8.91 -15.19
N GLU A 405 -0.06 -8.54 -16.41
CA GLU A 405 1.35 -8.27 -16.75
C GLU A 405 1.88 -6.99 -16.11
N MET A 406 1.00 -6.10 -15.65
CA MET A 406 1.40 -4.86 -14.98
C MET A 406 1.84 -5.10 -13.52
N ILE A 407 1.64 -6.31 -12.99
CA ILE A 407 1.98 -6.66 -11.61
C ILE A 407 2.98 -7.80 -11.54
N ASP A 408 4.00 -7.59 -10.71
CA ASP A 408 5.12 -8.52 -10.61
C ASP A 408 5.22 -9.20 -9.25
N VAL A 409 4.63 -8.60 -8.22
CA VAL A 409 4.62 -9.11 -6.85
C VAL A 409 3.41 -10.03 -6.65
N LYS A 410 3.45 -11.21 -7.26
CA LYS A 410 2.35 -12.18 -7.26
C LYS A 410 2.05 -12.81 -5.90
N GLU A 411 2.99 -12.82 -4.97
CA GLU A 411 2.77 -13.28 -3.59
C GLU A 411 1.60 -12.56 -2.87
N GLN A 412 1.23 -11.34 -3.31
CA GLN A 412 0.09 -10.59 -2.78
C GLN A 412 -1.26 -11.30 -3.00
N PHE A 413 -1.35 -12.26 -3.94
CA PHE A 413 -2.52 -13.13 -4.08
C PHE A 413 -2.77 -13.99 -2.82
N GLY A 414 -1.82 -14.09 -1.89
CA GLY A 414 -1.97 -14.80 -0.62
C GLY A 414 -3.13 -14.31 0.24
N GLY A 415 -3.40 -12.99 0.27
CA GLY A 415 -4.56 -12.45 0.99
C GLY A 415 -5.89 -12.97 0.42
N PHE A 416 -5.98 -13.08 -0.91
CA PHE A 416 -7.16 -13.63 -1.60
C PHE A 416 -7.24 -15.15 -1.43
N PHE A 417 -6.11 -15.86 -1.48
CA PHE A 417 -6.05 -17.29 -1.25
C PHE A 417 -6.60 -17.66 0.14
N LEU A 418 -6.18 -16.94 1.19
CA LEU A 418 -6.71 -17.08 2.56
C LEU A 418 -8.20 -16.73 2.66
N LEU A 419 -8.67 -15.70 1.94
CA LEU A 419 -10.09 -15.34 1.86
C LEU A 419 -10.94 -16.51 1.35
N TYR A 420 -10.52 -17.16 0.26
CA TYR A 420 -11.28 -18.27 -0.32
C TYR A 420 -11.15 -19.58 0.46
N LEU A 421 -10.00 -19.87 1.07
CA LEU A 421 -9.87 -20.98 2.02
C LEU A 421 -10.76 -20.79 3.25
N SER A 422 -10.82 -19.56 3.78
CA SER A 422 -11.72 -19.22 4.89
C SER A 422 -13.20 -19.30 4.48
N MET A 423 -13.52 -19.01 3.21
CA MET A 423 -14.86 -19.23 2.66
C MET A 423 -15.23 -20.72 2.62
N LEU A 424 -14.32 -21.60 2.17
CA LEU A 424 -14.50 -23.06 2.22
C LEU A 424 -14.66 -23.56 3.65
N PHE A 425 -13.82 -23.08 4.56
CA PHE A 425 -13.95 -23.37 5.99
C PHE A 425 -15.33 -23.00 6.53
N SER A 426 -15.86 -21.81 6.19
CA SER A 426 -17.20 -21.40 6.63
C SER A 426 -18.31 -22.35 6.17
N LEU A 427 -18.16 -22.95 4.97
CA LEU A 427 -19.07 -23.99 4.47
C LEU A 427 -18.89 -25.32 5.21
N GLY A 428 -17.66 -25.67 5.57
CA GLY A 428 -17.30 -26.88 6.29
C GLY A 428 -17.75 -26.90 7.75
N VAL A 429 -17.61 -25.78 8.46
CA VAL A 429 -17.96 -25.65 9.89
C VAL A 429 -19.45 -25.46 10.13
N ARG A 430 -20.20 -24.97 9.13
CA ARG A 430 -21.65 -24.73 9.20
C ARG A 430 -22.46 -25.84 9.90
N PRO A 431 -22.30 -27.14 9.59
CA PRO A 431 -23.14 -28.19 10.17
C PRO A 431 -22.96 -28.33 11.67
N LEU A 432 -21.81 -27.92 12.22
CA LEU A 432 -21.54 -27.96 13.65
C LEU A 432 -22.29 -26.87 14.43
N PHE A 433 -22.65 -25.77 13.75
CA PHE A 433 -23.46 -24.69 14.32
C PHE A 433 -24.96 -24.80 14.01
N GLU A 434 -25.35 -25.54 12.97
CA GLU A 434 -26.74 -25.64 12.50
C GLU A 434 -27.36 -27.03 12.67
N GLY A 435 -28.69 -27.14 12.57
CA GLY A 435 -29.43 -28.41 12.68
C GLY A 435 -29.82 -28.79 14.12
N ARG A 436 -30.88 -29.60 14.30
CA ARG A 436 -31.38 -30.00 15.63
C ARG A 436 -30.55 -31.11 16.29
N ASP A 437 -29.90 -31.95 15.49
CA ASP A 437 -29.09 -33.09 15.95
C ASP A 437 -27.60 -32.82 15.73
N LEU A 438 -26.93 -32.34 16.79
CA LEU A 438 -25.48 -32.13 16.83
C LEU A 438 -24.71 -33.44 16.63
N GLY A 439 -25.22 -34.57 17.14
CA GLY A 439 -24.57 -35.87 17.01
C GLY A 439 -24.59 -36.36 15.57
N ALA A 440 -25.69 -36.20 14.85
CA ALA A 440 -25.75 -36.48 13.42
C ALA A 440 -24.79 -35.60 12.62
N ALA A 441 -24.70 -34.30 12.95
CA ALA A 441 -23.75 -33.41 12.31
C ALA A 441 -22.30 -33.87 12.52
N ALA A 442 -21.93 -34.20 13.77
CA ALA A 442 -20.61 -34.71 14.11
C ALA A 442 -20.29 -36.05 13.42
N ARG A 443 -21.21 -37.03 13.45
CA ARG A 443 -21.08 -38.31 12.71
C ARG A 443 -20.83 -38.10 11.23
N SER A 444 -21.55 -37.17 10.61
CA SER A 444 -21.42 -36.88 9.18
C SER A 444 -20.08 -36.21 8.81
N LEU A 445 -19.41 -35.57 9.77
CA LEU A 445 -18.12 -34.91 9.57
C LEU A 445 -16.93 -35.79 9.95
N LEU A 446 -17.15 -36.83 10.76
CA LEU A 446 -16.07 -37.66 11.30
C LEU A 446 -15.19 -38.28 10.20
N ARG A 447 -15.78 -38.99 9.23
CA ARG A 447 -15.01 -39.62 8.15
C ARG A 447 -14.25 -38.60 7.29
N PRO A 448 -14.87 -37.53 6.75
CA PRO A 448 -14.14 -36.50 6.01
C PRO A 448 -13.01 -35.85 6.81
N VAL A 449 -13.25 -35.52 8.08
CA VAL A 449 -12.24 -34.92 8.96
C VAL A 449 -11.09 -35.88 9.20
N LEU A 450 -11.35 -37.15 9.51
CA LEU A 450 -10.28 -38.15 9.72
C LEU A 450 -9.43 -38.35 8.46
N VAL A 451 -10.05 -38.43 7.28
CA VAL A 451 -9.32 -38.54 6.00
C VAL A 451 -8.46 -37.30 5.76
N ALA A 452 -9.00 -36.10 5.93
CA ALA A 452 -8.26 -34.85 5.78
C ALA A 452 -7.12 -34.73 6.81
N SER A 453 -7.37 -35.09 8.07
CA SER A 453 -6.35 -35.13 9.13
C SER A 453 -5.23 -36.13 8.81
N ALA A 454 -5.56 -37.31 8.29
CA ALA A 454 -4.57 -38.30 7.88
C ALA A 454 -3.72 -37.80 6.71
N ALA A 455 -4.33 -37.14 5.71
CA ALA A 455 -3.60 -36.53 4.60
C ALA A 455 -2.67 -35.41 5.07
N VAL A 456 -3.14 -34.54 5.96
CA VAL A 456 -2.34 -33.48 6.59
C VAL A 456 -1.18 -34.09 7.38
N LEU A 457 -1.42 -35.13 8.18
CA LEU A 457 -0.37 -35.81 8.94
C LEU A 457 0.66 -36.48 8.02
N ALA A 458 0.22 -37.17 6.96
CA ALA A 458 1.11 -37.80 5.99
C ALA A 458 2.00 -36.76 5.28
N PHE A 459 1.41 -35.63 4.86
CA PHE A 459 2.16 -34.52 4.29
C PHE A 459 3.15 -33.95 5.32
N LYS A 460 2.73 -33.81 6.57
CA LYS A 460 3.59 -33.35 7.66
C LYS A 460 4.81 -34.26 7.89
N LEU A 461 4.59 -35.58 7.91
CA LEU A 461 5.63 -36.59 8.02
C LEU A 461 6.64 -36.49 6.86
N ALA A 462 6.14 -36.36 5.63
CA ALA A 462 6.98 -36.26 4.43
C ALA A 462 7.87 -35.01 4.47
N VAL A 463 7.29 -33.85 4.82
CA VAL A 463 8.05 -32.60 5.01
C VAL A 463 9.05 -32.75 6.16
N SER A 464 8.62 -33.30 7.30
CA SER A 464 9.49 -33.45 8.47
C SER A 464 10.73 -34.27 8.16
N TRP A 465 10.55 -35.36 7.44
CA TRP A 465 11.61 -36.22 6.98
C TRP A 465 12.52 -35.50 5.98
N ALA A 466 11.94 -34.92 4.93
CA ALA A 466 12.69 -34.27 3.85
C ALA A 466 13.49 -33.05 4.34
N CYS A 467 12.93 -32.24 5.23
CA CYS A 467 13.54 -30.99 5.67
C CYS A 467 14.39 -31.13 6.94
N PHE A 468 14.03 -32.02 7.87
CA PHE A 468 14.65 -32.08 9.20
C PHE A 468 15.27 -33.43 9.54
N GLY A 469 15.11 -34.45 8.69
CA GLY A 469 15.59 -35.81 8.97
C GLY A 469 14.93 -36.45 10.19
N ARG A 470 13.72 -36.04 10.55
CA ARG A 470 12.96 -36.54 11.71
C ARG A 470 11.53 -36.85 11.31
N LEU A 471 10.91 -37.83 11.96
CA LEU A 471 9.57 -38.28 11.59
C LEU A 471 8.46 -37.40 12.19
N LEU A 472 8.60 -36.88 13.43
CA LEU A 472 7.53 -36.09 14.06
C LEU A 472 8.07 -35.06 15.07
N PHE A 473 7.28 -34.01 15.32
CA PHE A 473 7.47 -32.96 16.33
C PHE A 473 8.76 -32.15 16.17
N VAL A 474 8.70 -31.17 15.27
CA VAL A 474 9.84 -30.28 15.00
C VAL A 474 9.93 -29.16 16.06
N SER A 475 8.82 -28.83 16.73
CA SER A 475 8.73 -27.75 17.70
C SER A 475 7.54 -27.88 18.66
N GLY A 476 7.49 -27.01 19.67
CA GLY A 476 6.34 -26.90 20.58
C GLY A 476 5.06 -26.40 19.90
N LEU A 477 5.16 -25.55 18.87
CA LEU A 477 3.97 -25.08 18.14
C LEU A 477 3.40 -26.18 17.23
N ASP A 478 4.28 -26.98 16.61
CA ASP A 478 3.88 -28.16 15.84
C ASP A 478 3.19 -29.20 16.73
N LEU A 479 3.74 -29.46 17.93
CA LEU A 479 3.09 -30.30 18.95
C LEU A 479 1.71 -29.78 19.34
N LEU A 480 1.57 -28.47 19.56
CA LEU A 480 0.27 -27.85 19.84
C LEU A 480 -0.73 -28.07 18.70
N CYS A 481 -0.31 -27.89 17.44
CA CYS A 481 -1.19 -28.12 16.28
C CYS A 481 -1.69 -29.57 16.24
N LEU A 482 -0.79 -30.53 16.45
CA LEU A 482 -1.15 -31.96 16.46
C LEU A 482 -2.06 -32.30 17.65
N ALA A 483 -1.81 -31.75 18.83
CA ALA A 483 -2.65 -31.93 20.00
C ALA A 483 -4.05 -31.33 19.80
N VAL A 484 -4.16 -30.13 19.23
CA VAL A 484 -5.43 -29.47 18.91
C VAL A 484 -6.22 -30.27 17.87
N LEU A 485 -5.54 -30.78 16.83
CA LEU A 485 -6.19 -31.62 15.82
C LEU A 485 -6.72 -32.93 16.42
N ALA A 486 -5.91 -33.61 17.25
CA ALA A 486 -6.32 -34.83 17.94
C ALA A 486 -7.49 -34.58 18.90
N ALA A 487 -7.44 -33.50 19.69
CA ALA A 487 -8.50 -33.10 20.61
C ALA A 487 -9.80 -32.75 19.87
N PHE A 488 -9.72 -32.10 18.71
CA PHE A 488 -10.87 -31.83 17.87
C PHE A 488 -11.51 -33.11 17.30
N CYS A 489 -10.69 -34.06 16.82
CA CYS A 489 -11.19 -35.37 16.39
C CYS A 489 -11.89 -36.11 17.55
N ALA A 490 -11.29 -36.10 18.74
CA ALA A 490 -11.89 -36.69 19.94
C ALA A 490 -13.21 -36.00 20.32
N LEU A 491 -13.29 -34.67 20.22
CA LEU A 491 -14.53 -33.91 20.42
C LEU A 491 -15.62 -34.37 19.45
N LEU A 492 -15.31 -34.55 18.16
CA LEU A 492 -16.27 -35.04 17.18
C LEU A 492 -16.76 -36.46 17.53
N VAL A 493 -15.88 -37.36 17.95
CA VAL A 493 -16.25 -38.73 18.37
C VAL A 493 -17.16 -38.70 19.60
N LEU A 494 -16.78 -37.93 20.63
CA LEU A 494 -17.55 -37.78 21.86
C LEU A 494 -18.98 -37.30 21.59
N PHE A 495 -19.13 -36.31 20.71
CA PHE A 495 -20.43 -35.73 20.41
C PHE A 495 -21.21 -36.49 19.33
N ALA A 496 -20.53 -37.27 18.47
CA ALA A 496 -21.15 -38.19 17.54
C ALA A 496 -22.03 -39.25 18.23
N GLY A 497 -21.74 -39.61 19.49
CA GLY A 497 -22.59 -40.51 20.29
C GLY A 497 -23.77 -39.81 21.00
N THR A 498 -23.87 -38.47 20.96
CA THR A 498 -24.84 -37.72 21.77
C THR A 498 -25.98 -37.15 20.94
N GLY A 499 -27.23 -37.53 21.26
CA GLY A 499 -28.43 -37.04 20.57
C GLY A 499 -29.11 -35.81 21.18
N LYS A 500 -28.56 -35.22 22.25
CA LYS A 500 -29.25 -34.18 23.04
C LYS A 500 -28.72 -32.77 22.78
N GLU A 501 -29.63 -31.86 22.40
CA GLU A 501 -29.37 -30.43 22.14
C GLU A 501 -28.79 -29.67 23.36
N ARG A 502 -29.01 -30.17 24.59
CA ARG A 502 -28.57 -29.57 25.86
C ARG A 502 -27.04 -29.40 25.98
N ARG A 503 -26.24 -30.16 25.22
CA ARG A 503 -24.76 -30.06 25.25
C ARG A 503 -24.18 -29.10 24.19
N ARG A 504 -25.02 -28.50 23.35
CA ARG A 504 -24.57 -27.60 22.27
C ARG A 504 -23.81 -26.35 22.74
N PRO A 505 -24.17 -25.69 23.85
CA PRO A 505 -23.40 -24.55 24.34
C PRO A 505 -21.94 -24.95 24.68
N LEU A 506 -21.76 -26.05 25.41
CA LEU A 506 -20.44 -26.59 25.74
C LEU A 506 -19.64 -26.94 24.48
N PHE A 507 -20.27 -27.66 23.54
CA PHE A 507 -19.63 -27.98 22.26
C PHE A 507 -19.19 -26.72 21.50
N THR A 508 -20.04 -25.69 21.49
CA THR A 508 -19.76 -24.42 20.81
C THR A 508 -18.55 -23.71 21.43
N VAL A 509 -18.45 -23.70 22.77
CA VAL A 509 -17.28 -23.15 23.49
C VAL A 509 -16.01 -23.92 23.12
N LEU A 510 -16.03 -25.26 23.20
CA LEU A 510 -14.88 -26.11 22.90
C LEU A 510 -14.45 -25.99 21.43
N LEU A 511 -15.40 -26.01 20.50
CA LEU A 511 -15.14 -25.77 19.09
C LEU A 511 -14.48 -24.40 18.89
N THR A 512 -15.03 -23.34 19.49
CA THR A 512 -14.48 -21.98 19.37
C THR A 512 -13.03 -21.92 19.86
N ALA A 513 -12.70 -22.60 20.97
CA ALA A 513 -11.33 -22.69 21.45
C ALA A 513 -10.42 -23.39 20.41
N PHE A 514 -10.83 -24.53 19.87
CA PHE A 514 -10.04 -25.27 18.86
C PHE A 514 -9.88 -24.53 17.52
N LEU A 515 -10.78 -23.60 17.20
CA LEU A 515 -10.66 -22.77 15.98
C LEU A 515 -9.58 -21.68 16.09
N PHE A 516 -9.26 -21.22 17.31
CA PHE A 516 -8.42 -20.04 17.50
C PHE A 516 -7.15 -20.28 18.33
N ILE A 517 -7.05 -21.35 19.11
CA ILE A 517 -5.95 -21.54 20.06
C ILE A 517 -4.57 -21.65 19.39
N ASP A 518 -4.43 -22.49 18.36
CA ASP A 518 -3.19 -22.70 17.63
C ASP A 518 -2.87 -21.50 16.72
N LEU A 519 -3.90 -20.88 16.13
CA LEU A 519 -3.76 -19.66 15.33
C LEU A 519 -3.29 -18.47 16.18
N THR A 520 -3.81 -18.32 17.40
CA THR A 520 -3.37 -17.30 18.36
C THR A 520 -1.94 -17.59 18.84
N ALA A 521 -1.61 -18.86 19.11
CA ALA A 521 -0.25 -19.26 19.48
C ALA A 521 0.75 -19.01 18.35
N ALA A 522 0.37 -19.27 17.10
CA ALA A 522 1.16 -18.97 15.92
C ALA A 522 1.38 -17.45 15.76
N GLY A 523 0.31 -16.66 15.89
CA GLY A 523 0.41 -15.19 15.88
C GLY A 523 1.33 -14.66 16.98
N ALA A 524 1.23 -15.20 18.20
CA ALA A 524 2.10 -14.84 19.32
C ALA A 524 3.57 -15.22 19.07
N ALA A 525 3.83 -16.38 18.47
CA ALA A 525 5.17 -16.80 18.09
C ALA A 525 5.77 -15.90 17.00
N MET A 526 4.93 -15.37 16.10
CA MET A 526 5.34 -14.46 15.03
C MET A 526 5.50 -13.01 15.49
N LYS A 527 4.98 -12.64 16.67
CA LYS A 527 4.91 -11.26 17.16
C LYS A 527 6.22 -10.49 17.00
N ARG A 528 7.35 -11.07 17.43
CA ARG A 528 8.69 -10.46 17.33
C ARG A 528 9.18 -10.12 15.92
N TYR A 529 8.55 -10.69 14.89
CA TYR A 529 8.91 -10.47 13.48
C TYR A 529 8.01 -9.44 12.78
N VAL A 530 6.83 -9.18 13.36
CA VAL A 530 5.76 -8.39 12.72
C VAL A 530 5.44 -7.10 13.49
N VAL A 531 5.85 -6.99 14.75
CA VAL A 531 5.78 -5.75 15.54
C VAL A 531 7.07 -5.52 16.31
N GLN A 532 7.32 -4.27 16.70
CA GLN A 532 8.47 -3.84 17.49
C GLN A 532 8.06 -2.84 18.57
N PRO A 533 8.87 -2.65 19.63
CA PRO A 533 8.61 -1.60 20.62
C PRO A 533 8.49 -0.23 19.99
N ASN A 534 7.61 0.61 20.53
CA ASN A 534 7.43 1.98 20.04
C ASN A 534 8.61 2.89 20.44
N THR A 535 9.65 2.87 19.62
CA THR A 535 10.81 3.77 19.76
C THR A 535 10.62 5.11 19.04
N LEU A 536 9.59 5.23 18.20
CA LEU A 536 9.40 6.38 17.31
C LEU A 536 8.69 7.55 18.02
N SER A 537 7.63 7.28 18.77
CA SER A 537 6.86 8.32 19.47
C SER A 537 7.69 9.13 20.48
N PRO A 538 8.59 8.54 21.30
CA PRO A 538 9.49 9.32 22.16
C PRO A 538 10.41 10.26 21.38
N VAL A 539 10.92 9.82 20.22
CA VAL A 539 11.78 10.63 19.35
C VAL A 539 11.00 11.82 18.80
N LEU A 540 9.78 11.59 18.27
CA LEU A 540 8.90 12.65 17.76
C LEU A 540 8.58 13.67 18.86
N LYS A 541 8.17 13.22 20.05
CA LYS A 541 7.87 14.11 21.19
C LYS A 541 9.08 14.90 21.66
N LYS A 542 10.28 14.31 21.69
CA LYS A 542 11.52 15.01 22.05
C LYS A 542 11.84 16.14 21.07
N HIS A 543 11.67 15.90 19.77
CA HIS A 543 11.91 16.91 18.74
C HIS A 543 10.82 17.99 18.70
N ALA A 544 9.59 17.64 19.08
CA ALA A 544 8.51 18.60 19.25
C ALA A 544 8.66 19.50 20.49
N ARG A 545 9.23 18.98 21.59
CA ARG A 545 9.38 19.70 22.88
C ARG A 545 10.57 20.65 22.96
N LYS A 546 11.55 20.55 22.06
CA LYS A 546 12.56 21.61 21.88
C LYS A 546 11.85 22.81 21.26
N GLY A 547 11.27 23.65 22.11
CA GLY A 547 10.64 24.92 21.75
C GLY A 547 11.66 25.88 21.16
N SER A 548 11.60 26.02 19.84
CA SER A 548 12.16 27.01 18.91
C SER A 548 12.11 26.24 17.59
N PHE A 549 11.37 26.65 16.57
CA PHE A 549 11.58 27.87 15.82
C PHE A 549 10.23 28.30 15.22
N GLY A 550 9.90 29.57 15.37
CA GLY A 550 9.11 30.24 14.34
C GLY A 550 10.05 30.48 13.18
N GLU A 551 9.77 29.80 12.07
CA GLU A 551 10.25 29.97 10.70
C GLU A 551 10.10 28.58 10.07
N ASP A 552 8.93 28.29 9.49
CA ASP A 552 8.53 26.98 8.93
C ASP A 552 9.37 26.53 7.71
N PHE A 553 10.55 27.13 7.54
CA PHE A 553 11.45 26.99 6.40
C PHE A 553 12.90 26.97 6.87
N GLU A 554 13.50 25.79 6.79
CA GLU A 554 14.95 25.62 7.01
C GLU A 554 15.70 26.04 5.74
N LEU A 555 16.60 27.00 5.87
CA LEU A 555 17.36 27.56 4.73
C LEU A 555 18.34 26.55 4.11
N TYR A 556 18.74 25.50 4.84
CA TYR A 556 19.60 24.44 4.37
C TYR A 556 18.98 23.08 4.65
N ARG A 557 19.23 22.10 3.78
CA ARG A 557 18.86 20.71 4.06
C ARG A 557 19.84 20.10 5.06
N ILE A 558 19.32 19.25 5.94
CA ILE A 558 20.13 18.46 6.86
C ILE A 558 20.73 17.28 6.08
N PRO A 559 22.06 17.12 6.02
CA PRO A 559 22.70 16.01 5.32
C PRO A 559 22.57 14.69 6.09
N PHE A 560 22.28 13.62 5.35
CA PHE A 560 22.42 12.20 5.71
C PHE A 560 22.42 11.90 7.22
N MET A 561 21.26 11.89 7.87
CA MET A 561 21.21 11.39 9.25
C MET A 561 21.55 9.91 9.30
N ASP A 562 22.52 9.55 10.14
CA ASP A 562 22.88 8.17 10.41
C ASP A 562 21.86 7.56 11.36
N VAL A 563 20.70 7.21 10.81
CA VAL A 563 19.72 6.43 11.53
C VAL A 563 19.55 5.12 10.77
N SER A 564 19.98 4.04 11.40
CA SER A 564 19.57 2.66 11.09
C SER A 564 18.05 2.47 11.16
N LEU A 565 17.30 3.49 11.60
CA LEU A 565 15.86 3.57 11.45
C LEU A 565 15.52 4.07 10.05
N VAL A 566 15.35 3.10 9.19
CA VAL A 566 14.48 3.09 8.01
C VAL A 566 13.12 3.83 8.19
N TYR A 567 12.74 4.19 9.42
CA TYR A 567 11.42 4.67 9.86
C TYR A 567 11.38 6.15 10.28
N ALA A 568 12.48 6.88 10.13
CA ALA A 568 12.60 8.25 10.64
C ALA A 568 12.06 9.34 9.68
N GLU A 569 11.61 8.97 8.47
CA GLU A 569 11.08 9.90 7.45
C GLU A 569 9.98 10.84 7.98
N ALA A 570 9.12 10.35 8.88
CA ALA A 570 8.05 11.14 9.50
C ALA A 570 8.52 12.21 10.49
N VAL A 571 9.68 12.03 11.15
CA VAL A 571 10.25 13.06 12.05
C VAL A 571 10.79 14.24 11.24
N PHE A 572 11.02 14.03 9.94
CA PHE A 572 11.92 14.83 9.11
C PHE A 572 11.24 15.66 8.03
N LYS A 573 10.00 15.31 7.63
CA LYS A 573 9.21 16.08 6.65
C LYS A 573 8.65 17.40 7.16
N ARG A 574 8.93 17.81 8.40
CA ARG A 574 8.59 19.15 8.90
C ARG A 574 9.78 20.13 8.96
N LYS A 575 11.01 19.65 8.72
CA LYS A 575 12.27 20.40 8.95
C LYS A 575 13.30 20.28 7.81
N SER A 576 12.86 20.07 6.56
CA SER A 576 13.77 19.98 5.39
C SER A 576 14.90 18.96 5.51
N SER A 577 14.75 17.94 6.35
CA SER A 577 15.81 16.96 6.59
C SER A 577 15.77 15.83 5.57
N ILE A 578 16.86 15.69 4.82
CA ILE A 578 17.09 14.56 3.93
C ILE A 578 17.31 13.32 4.82
N ALA A 579 16.43 12.35 4.69
CA ALA A 579 16.88 10.98 4.85
C ALA A 579 17.36 10.48 3.48
N PRO A 580 18.60 10.01 3.31
CA PRO A 580 18.97 9.07 2.25
C PRO A 580 18.37 7.68 2.53
N GLY A 581 17.23 7.63 3.23
CA GLY A 581 16.48 6.42 3.52
C GLY A 581 15.78 5.96 2.25
N GLY A 582 16.58 5.55 1.26
CA GLY A 582 16.16 5.05 -0.03
C GLY A 582 15.32 6.04 -0.82
N VAL A 583 15.95 6.74 -1.77
CA VAL A 583 15.26 7.25 -2.97
C VAL A 583 14.38 6.14 -3.61
N HIS A 584 14.71 4.87 -3.33
CA HIS A 584 13.91 3.65 -3.45
C HIS A 584 12.47 3.64 -2.89
N ARG A 585 11.89 4.72 -2.37
CA ARG A 585 10.63 4.61 -1.61
C ARG A 585 9.57 5.67 -1.90
N GLN A 586 9.91 6.74 -2.62
CA GLN A 586 8.91 7.47 -3.38
C GLN A 586 8.56 6.66 -4.63
N MET A 587 7.28 6.59 -4.98
CA MET A 587 6.86 5.81 -6.14
C MET A 587 7.21 6.48 -7.47
N PHE A 588 7.19 7.81 -7.47
CA PHE A 588 7.42 8.65 -8.64
C PHE A 588 8.36 9.78 -8.29
N THR A 589 9.02 10.28 -9.33
CA THR A 589 9.81 11.51 -9.31
C THR A 589 9.62 12.26 -10.62
N THR A 590 10.23 13.42 -10.83
CA THR A 590 10.23 14.06 -12.15
C THR A 590 11.32 13.47 -13.03
N LYS A 591 11.14 13.46 -14.36
CA LYS A 591 12.19 12.99 -15.29
C LYS A 591 13.50 13.77 -15.10
N ARG A 592 13.41 15.10 -14.91
CA ARG A 592 14.57 15.97 -14.65
C ARG A 592 15.32 15.59 -13.38
N TYR A 593 14.60 15.28 -12.30
CA TYR A 593 15.26 14.85 -11.09
C TYR A 593 15.97 13.51 -11.27
N TYR A 594 15.34 12.55 -11.95
CA TYR A 594 15.98 11.26 -12.24
C TYR A 594 17.28 11.44 -13.03
N ASP A 595 17.27 12.27 -14.07
CA ASP A 595 18.46 12.54 -14.89
C ASP A 595 19.59 13.15 -14.06
N LEU A 596 19.26 14.15 -13.24
CA LEU A 596 20.21 14.77 -12.31
C LEU A 596 20.80 13.68 -11.41
N LEU A 597 19.93 12.88 -10.80
CA LEU A 597 20.32 11.82 -9.86
C LEU A 597 21.27 10.79 -10.51
N THR A 598 21.00 10.36 -11.72
CA THR A 598 21.71 9.21 -12.31
C THR A 598 22.91 9.60 -13.15
N ASN A 599 23.01 10.85 -13.60
CA ASN A 599 24.03 11.26 -14.57
C ASN A 599 24.97 12.37 -14.07
N VAL A 600 24.67 13.02 -12.94
CA VAL A 600 25.56 14.02 -12.32
C VAL A 600 26.40 13.37 -11.21
N PRO A 601 27.71 13.72 -11.08
CA PRO A 601 28.54 13.25 -9.98
C PRO A 601 27.94 13.59 -8.61
N LEU A 602 28.00 12.64 -7.68
CA LEU A 602 27.29 12.73 -6.41
C LEU A 602 27.76 13.91 -5.55
N GLU A 603 29.04 14.29 -5.62
CA GLU A 603 29.58 15.46 -4.92
C GLU A 603 28.86 16.75 -5.32
N LYS A 604 28.47 16.89 -6.59
CA LYS A 604 27.74 18.06 -7.08
C LYS A 604 26.32 18.10 -6.56
N HIS A 605 25.71 16.95 -6.26
CA HIS A 605 24.38 16.94 -5.67
C HIS A 605 24.39 17.62 -4.31
N PHE A 606 25.47 17.51 -3.53
CA PHE A 606 25.53 18.20 -2.24
C PHE A 606 25.47 19.73 -2.40
N ALA A 607 26.03 20.27 -3.48
CA ALA A 607 25.87 21.68 -3.84
C ALA A 607 24.45 22.00 -4.34
N LEU A 608 23.94 21.17 -5.25
CA LEU A 608 22.68 21.38 -5.97
C LEU A 608 21.41 21.02 -5.20
N THR A 609 21.51 20.48 -3.98
CA THR A 609 20.36 20.00 -3.20
C THR A 609 20.21 20.71 -1.85
N GLY A 610 20.79 21.90 -1.71
CA GLY A 610 20.66 22.69 -0.48
C GLY A 610 21.45 22.19 0.72
N ILE A 611 22.35 21.20 0.55
CA ILE A 611 23.20 20.68 1.64
C ILE A 611 24.35 21.66 1.92
N VAL A 612 24.98 22.17 0.87
CA VAL A 612 26.13 23.10 0.95
C VAL A 612 25.66 24.55 0.90
N TYR A 613 24.85 24.91 -0.11
CA TYR A 613 24.35 26.26 -0.33
C TYR A 613 22.88 26.41 0.10
N PRO A 614 22.41 27.63 0.40
CA PRO A 614 21.01 27.88 0.75
C PRO A 614 20.01 27.39 -0.32
N LEU A 615 18.85 26.91 0.14
CA LEU A 615 17.71 26.58 -0.72
C LEU A 615 17.17 27.80 -1.46
N LEU A 616 17.20 28.96 -0.83
CA LEU A 616 16.71 30.22 -1.36
C LEU A 616 17.90 31.14 -1.61
N ARG A 617 18.00 31.71 -2.82
CA ARG A 617 19.07 32.67 -3.17
C ARG A 617 18.50 33.77 -4.06
N PHE A 618 19.05 34.97 -3.97
CA PHE A 618 18.93 35.97 -5.02
C PHE A 618 20.23 36.01 -5.82
N VAL A 619 20.12 35.88 -7.13
CA VAL A 619 21.27 35.78 -8.05
C VAL A 619 21.25 36.99 -8.97
N PRO A 620 22.20 37.94 -8.84
CA PRO A 620 22.32 39.07 -9.77
C PRO A 620 22.43 38.60 -11.22
N ALA A 621 21.91 39.38 -12.17
CA ALA A 621 21.88 38.97 -13.58
C ALA A 621 23.26 38.63 -14.17
N GLY A 622 24.33 39.27 -13.69
CA GLY A 622 25.71 38.98 -14.13
C GLY A 622 26.27 37.64 -13.63
N ASP A 623 25.66 37.05 -12.60
CA ASP A 623 26.02 35.74 -12.06
C ASP A 623 25.11 34.62 -12.62
N ALA A 624 24.11 34.96 -13.44
CA ALA A 624 23.25 34.01 -14.13
C ALA A 624 23.75 33.76 -15.57
N GLU A 625 23.93 32.50 -15.93
CA GLU A 625 24.36 32.11 -17.27
C GLU A 625 23.17 31.52 -18.02
N LEU A 626 22.71 32.24 -19.05
CA LEU A 626 21.63 31.78 -19.90
C LEU A 626 22.16 30.75 -20.90
N VAL A 627 21.76 29.49 -20.74
CA VAL A 627 22.17 28.38 -21.59
C VAL A 627 21.12 28.08 -22.67
N PRO A 628 21.51 27.69 -23.90
CA PRO A 628 20.59 27.52 -25.02
C PRO A 628 19.45 26.52 -24.74
N GLY A 629 19.75 25.41 -24.07
CA GLY A 629 18.75 24.39 -23.79
C GLY A 629 19.18 23.38 -22.75
N ARG A 630 18.39 22.31 -22.64
CA ARG A 630 18.50 21.28 -21.61
C ARG A 630 19.86 20.59 -21.57
N ARG A 631 20.44 20.24 -22.73
CA ARG A 631 21.71 19.50 -22.80
C ARG A 631 22.88 20.36 -22.35
N GLU A 632 22.86 21.63 -22.74
CA GLU A 632 23.84 22.64 -22.37
C GLU A 632 23.73 22.95 -20.88
N ALA A 633 22.51 23.10 -20.34
CA ALA A 633 22.29 23.23 -18.90
C ALA A 633 22.85 22.03 -18.13
N PHE A 634 22.60 20.82 -18.61
CA PHE A 634 23.11 19.60 -18.00
C PHE A 634 24.66 19.55 -18.05
N SER A 635 25.26 19.88 -19.20
CA SER A 635 26.73 19.90 -19.36
C SER A 635 27.37 20.95 -18.46
N ALA A 636 26.79 22.16 -18.40
CA ALA A 636 27.27 23.26 -17.58
C ALA A 636 27.28 22.88 -16.09
N VAL A 637 26.19 22.29 -15.59
CA VAL A 637 26.13 21.75 -14.22
C VAL A 637 27.17 20.63 -14.01
N ARG A 638 27.34 19.73 -14.98
CA ARG A 638 28.31 18.61 -14.93
C ARG A 638 29.77 19.07 -15.05
N GLU A 639 30.05 20.26 -15.56
CA GLU A 639 31.41 20.79 -15.71
C GLU A 639 31.79 21.81 -14.61
N ALA A 640 30.82 22.56 -14.09
CA ALA A 640 31.04 23.57 -13.04
C ALA A 640 31.68 23.01 -11.76
N THR A 641 32.60 23.76 -11.17
CA THR A 641 33.14 23.45 -9.84
C THR A 641 32.07 23.62 -8.74
N ILE A 642 32.30 23.03 -7.56
CA ILE A 642 31.39 23.16 -6.41
C ILE A 642 31.21 24.63 -5.99
N GLU A 643 32.26 25.44 -6.10
CA GLU A 643 32.23 26.88 -5.82
C GLU A 643 31.39 27.64 -6.86
N GLU A 644 31.55 27.30 -8.14
CA GLU A 644 30.75 27.89 -9.22
C GLU A 644 29.27 27.59 -9.07
N LEU A 645 28.89 26.37 -8.65
CA LEU A 645 27.48 26.02 -8.36
C LEU A 645 26.89 26.84 -7.19
N GLY A 646 27.75 27.39 -6.32
CA GLY A 646 27.35 28.29 -5.25
C GLY A 646 27.09 29.72 -5.71
N ARG A 647 27.94 30.21 -6.63
CA ARG A 647 27.93 31.60 -7.10
C ARG A 647 27.04 31.83 -8.32
N LYS A 648 27.09 30.91 -9.28
CA LYS A 648 26.39 30.99 -10.56
C LYS A 648 25.11 30.16 -10.54
N VAL A 649 24.19 30.52 -11.43
CA VAL A 649 23.03 29.69 -11.78
C VAL A 649 22.94 29.58 -13.29
N PHE A 650 22.70 28.37 -13.79
CA PHE A 650 22.51 28.11 -15.21
C PHE A 650 21.01 28.10 -15.53
N ILE A 651 20.55 28.97 -16.43
CA ILE A 651 19.12 29.16 -16.74
C ILE A 651 18.86 28.75 -18.19
N GLU A 652 17.94 27.81 -18.38
CA GLU A 652 17.51 27.35 -19.71
C GLU A 652 16.72 28.46 -20.42
N LYS A 653 17.15 28.89 -21.62
CA LYS A 653 16.44 29.89 -22.46
C LYS A 653 15.16 29.33 -23.07
N ASP A 654 15.23 28.11 -23.62
CA ASP A 654 14.09 27.43 -24.23
C ASP A 654 13.60 26.33 -23.28
N GLY A 655 12.55 26.60 -22.52
CA GLY A 655 11.90 25.60 -21.65
C GLY A 655 11.34 24.37 -22.39
N ALA A 656 11.40 24.34 -23.73
CA ALA A 656 10.82 23.32 -24.60
C ALA A 656 11.84 22.72 -25.58
N ALA A 657 11.78 21.39 -25.70
CA ALA A 657 12.51 20.51 -26.61
C ALA A 657 14.02 20.31 -26.32
N GLY A 658 14.30 19.40 -25.38
CA GLY A 658 15.48 18.54 -25.53
C GLY A 658 15.37 17.71 -26.82
N GLY A 659 16.50 17.23 -27.34
CA GLY A 659 16.60 16.50 -28.61
C GLY A 659 15.59 15.34 -28.77
N PRO A 660 15.46 14.78 -29.98
CA PRO A 660 14.44 13.78 -30.29
C PRO A 660 14.49 12.63 -29.30
N ALA A 661 13.32 12.24 -28.80
CA ALA A 661 13.23 11.19 -27.81
C ALA A 661 13.79 9.88 -28.41
N ALA A 662 14.75 9.27 -27.71
CA ALA A 662 15.32 8.00 -28.11
C ALA A 662 14.29 6.88 -27.82
N ASP A 663 13.98 6.07 -28.83
CA ASP A 663 13.31 4.80 -28.60
C ASP A 663 14.36 3.77 -28.17
N PHE A 664 14.08 3.05 -27.10
CA PHE A 664 14.95 2.01 -26.56
C PHE A 664 14.17 0.70 -26.48
N LYS A 665 14.89 -0.44 -26.51
CA LYS A 665 14.23 -1.75 -26.50
C LYS A 665 13.96 -2.24 -25.08
N SER A 666 14.96 -2.16 -24.19
CA SER A 666 14.89 -2.66 -22.81
C SER A 666 15.83 -1.89 -21.87
N LEU A 667 15.53 -1.87 -20.57
CA LEU A 667 16.40 -1.32 -19.52
C LEU A 667 17.80 -1.94 -19.47
N ASP A 668 17.99 -3.14 -20.00
CA ASP A 668 19.28 -3.82 -20.00
C ASP A 668 20.33 -3.13 -20.89
N GLU A 669 19.91 -2.23 -21.79
CA GLU A 669 20.80 -1.39 -22.61
C GLU A 669 21.53 -0.32 -21.78
N PHE A 670 21.01 0.01 -20.59
CA PHE A 670 21.59 1.04 -19.72
C PHE A 670 22.45 0.44 -18.61
N PRO A 671 23.62 1.03 -18.31
CA PRO A 671 24.46 0.57 -17.21
C PRO A 671 23.80 0.80 -15.85
N ASP A 672 24.12 -0.08 -14.90
CA ASP A 672 23.68 0.07 -13.52
C ASP A 672 24.44 1.21 -12.83
N ALA A 673 23.76 1.89 -11.91
CA ALA A 673 24.29 2.99 -11.10
C ALA A 673 24.42 2.60 -9.62
N PRO A 674 25.28 1.63 -9.24
CA PRO A 674 25.40 1.15 -7.86
C PRO A 674 25.94 2.22 -6.90
N TRP A 675 26.58 3.28 -7.39
CA TRP A 675 27.04 4.40 -6.55
C TRP A 675 25.89 5.15 -5.87
N LEU A 676 24.65 5.02 -6.37
CA LEU A 676 23.45 5.61 -5.77
C LEU A 676 22.85 4.80 -4.62
N MET A 677 23.42 3.64 -4.28
CA MET A 677 23.00 2.89 -3.10
C MET A 677 23.27 3.68 -1.82
N ALA A 678 22.35 3.65 -0.86
CA ALA A 678 22.42 4.47 0.36
C ALA A 678 23.77 4.37 1.09
N VAL A 679 24.38 3.18 1.16
CA VAL A 679 25.72 2.96 1.76
C VAL A 679 26.81 3.70 0.99
N ASN A 680 26.77 3.65 -0.34
CA ASN A 680 27.75 4.32 -1.22
C ASN A 680 27.58 5.84 -1.17
N VAL A 681 26.34 6.32 -1.12
CA VAL A 681 26.04 7.74 -0.99
C VAL A 681 26.59 8.29 0.34
N LYS A 682 26.36 7.61 1.46
CA LYS A 682 26.92 7.98 2.77
C LYS A 682 28.46 8.04 2.74
N ARG A 683 29.09 7.04 2.13
CA ARG A 683 30.57 6.98 2.01
C ARG A 683 31.10 8.13 1.16
N ALA A 684 30.43 8.44 0.06
CA ALA A 684 30.79 9.57 -0.79
C ALA A 684 30.63 10.91 -0.06
N TYR A 685 29.53 11.11 0.68
CA TYR A 685 29.32 12.32 1.47
C TYR A 685 30.41 12.53 2.54
N ARG A 686 30.81 11.46 3.24
CA ARG A 686 31.91 11.53 4.21
C ARG A 686 33.23 11.98 3.57
N ARG A 687 33.60 11.35 2.44
CA ARG A 687 34.81 11.72 1.67
C ARG A 687 34.73 13.14 1.09
N PHE A 688 33.53 13.58 0.71
CA PHE A 688 33.30 14.96 0.28
C PHE A 688 33.57 15.93 1.44
N LEU A 689 32.98 15.70 2.61
CA LEU A 689 33.21 16.54 3.78
C LEU A 689 34.67 16.58 4.22
N GLU A 690 35.40 15.46 4.16
CA GLU A 690 36.83 15.43 4.50
C GLU A 690 37.66 16.36 3.60
N ARG A 691 37.27 16.53 2.32
CA ARG A 691 37.96 17.40 1.35
C ARG A 691 37.45 18.84 1.40
N GLU A 692 36.14 19.03 1.51
CA GLU A 692 35.45 20.31 1.28
C GLU A 692 34.93 20.96 2.58
N LYS A 693 35.38 20.51 3.76
CA LYS A 693 34.88 21.01 5.05
C LYS A 693 34.88 22.54 5.16
N ALA A 694 35.98 23.17 4.77
CA ALA A 694 36.14 24.62 4.85
C ALA A 694 35.14 25.36 3.95
N LEU A 695 34.89 24.84 2.75
CA LEU A 695 33.89 25.35 1.82
C LEU A 695 32.49 25.25 2.41
N VAL A 696 32.12 24.08 2.95
CA VAL A 696 30.79 23.83 3.54
C VAL A 696 30.53 24.75 4.74
N GLU A 697 31.48 24.82 5.66
CA GLU A 697 31.35 25.70 6.84
C GLU A 697 31.38 27.19 6.45
N GLY A 698 32.17 27.56 5.44
CA GLY A 698 32.22 28.91 4.89
C GLY A 698 30.89 29.33 4.26
N ALA A 699 30.31 28.49 3.41
CA ALA A 699 29.02 28.73 2.77
C ALA A 699 27.88 28.87 3.80
N ARG A 700 27.89 28.06 4.87
CA ARG A 700 26.89 28.14 5.95
C ARG A 700 27.06 29.37 6.84
N ARG A 701 28.29 29.81 7.13
CA ARG A 701 28.55 31.06 7.86
C ARG A 701 28.12 32.30 7.07
N ARG A 702 28.20 32.24 5.75
CA ARG A 702 27.84 33.31 4.81
C ARG A 702 26.43 33.17 4.24
N ALA A 703 25.50 32.56 4.99
CA ALA A 703 24.11 32.40 4.56
C ALA A 703 23.47 33.73 4.10
N GLY A 704 23.76 34.81 4.83
CA GLY A 704 23.30 36.17 4.51
C GLY A 704 23.70 36.62 3.10
N ASP A 705 24.90 36.30 2.63
CA ASP A 705 25.41 36.74 1.31
C ASP A 705 24.53 36.27 0.14
N TYR A 706 23.71 35.24 0.35
CA TYR A 706 22.81 34.68 -0.67
C TYR A 706 21.39 35.23 -0.61
N ILE A 707 20.94 35.78 0.53
CA ILE A 707 19.54 36.19 0.73
C ILE A 707 19.38 37.62 1.22
N GLU A 708 20.40 38.24 1.81
CA GLU A 708 20.32 39.55 2.43
C GLU A 708 21.69 40.26 2.37
N THR A 709 21.79 41.27 1.51
CA THR A 709 22.95 42.13 1.28
C THR A 709 22.52 43.60 1.25
N ASP A 710 23.45 44.52 1.05
CA ASP A 710 23.15 45.93 0.77
C ASP A 710 22.49 46.16 -0.60
N ARG A 711 22.62 45.19 -1.52
CA ARG A 711 22.06 45.24 -2.88
C ARG A 711 20.70 44.58 -3.00
N PHE A 712 20.40 43.55 -2.20
CA PHE A 712 19.13 42.82 -2.26
C PHE A 712 18.77 42.16 -0.93
N GLY A 713 17.50 41.82 -0.74
CA GLY A 713 17.00 41.08 0.41
C GLY A 713 15.81 40.21 0.02
N VAL A 714 15.75 38.99 0.54
CA VAL A 714 14.69 38.02 0.29
C VAL A 714 14.10 37.59 1.63
N ARG A 715 12.78 37.64 1.74
CA ARG A 715 12.02 37.22 2.92
C ARG A 715 10.95 36.22 2.52
N LEU A 716 10.81 35.16 3.28
CA LEU A 716 9.68 34.25 3.15
C LEU A 716 8.45 34.85 3.83
N LEU A 717 7.34 34.94 3.11
CA LEU A 717 6.07 35.49 3.60
C LEU A 717 5.06 34.38 3.91
N GLU A 718 5.02 33.33 3.10
CA GLU A 718 4.10 32.20 3.24
C GLU A 718 4.79 30.92 2.74
N PHE A 719 4.64 29.82 3.47
CA PHE A 719 5.15 28.52 3.05
C PHE A 719 4.18 27.40 3.44
N THR A 720 3.69 26.69 2.43
CA THR A 720 2.83 25.51 2.56
C THR A 720 3.33 24.44 1.59
N PRO A 721 2.84 23.19 1.69
CA PRO A 721 3.13 22.16 0.69
C PRO A 721 3.00 22.62 -0.76
N ASN A 722 1.96 23.40 -1.09
CA ASN A 722 1.59 23.73 -2.46
C ASN A 722 1.92 25.17 -2.86
N THR A 723 2.36 26.01 -1.92
CA THR A 723 2.53 27.46 -2.14
C THR A 723 3.75 27.97 -1.39
N ALA A 724 4.57 28.79 -2.05
CA ALA A 724 5.61 29.58 -1.42
C ALA A 724 5.52 31.04 -1.88
N VAL A 725 5.58 31.99 -0.95
CA VAL A 725 5.51 33.42 -1.24
C VAL A 725 6.74 34.10 -0.66
N PHE A 726 7.42 34.88 -1.49
CA PHE A 726 8.65 35.58 -1.15
C PHE A 726 8.50 37.08 -1.40
N GLY A 727 8.90 37.90 -0.43
CA GLY A 727 9.15 39.31 -0.62
C GLY A 727 10.60 39.52 -1.01
N VAL A 728 10.84 40.20 -2.12
CA VAL A 728 12.19 40.48 -2.64
C VAL A 728 12.36 41.99 -2.75
N ARG A 729 13.44 42.51 -2.19
CA ARG A 729 13.93 43.87 -2.45
C ARG A 729 15.24 43.76 -3.21
N SER A 730 15.43 44.48 -4.30
CA SER A 730 16.70 44.47 -5.03
C SER A 730 16.99 45.81 -5.70
N ARG A 731 18.26 46.22 -5.69
CA ARG A 731 18.80 47.38 -6.42
C ARG A 731 19.35 47.01 -7.79
N VAL A 732 19.40 45.71 -8.11
CA VAL A 732 19.90 45.18 -9.37
C VAL A 732 18.91 44.18 -9.97
N ASP A 733 18.93 44.05 -11.29
CA ASP A 733 18.21 42.98 -11.96
C ASP A 733 18.83 41.63 -11.59
N GLY A 734 18.00 40.59 -11.52
CA GLY A 734 18.47 39.26 -11.14
C GLY A 734 17.35 38.24 -11.10
N TYR A 735 17.62 37.17 -10.37
CA TYR A 735 16.75 36.00 -10.29
C TYR A 735 16.52 35.60 -8.85
N LEU A 736 15.26 35.41 -8.48
CA LEU A 736 14.92 34.64 -7.30
C LEU A 736 15.11 33.16 -7.63
N TYR A 737 16.12 32.53 -7.04
CA TYR A 737 16.41 31.12 -7.17
C TYR A 737 15.82 30.34 -5.99
N TYR A 738 15.06 29.29 -6.29
CA TYR A 738 14.57 28.36 -5.30
C TYR A 738 14.95 26.93 -5.67
N ASN A 739 15.74 26.29 -4.80
CA ASN A 739 16.18 24.90 -4.86
C ASN A 739 15.04 23.92 -4.51
N ASP A 740 13.96 24.05 -5.27
CA ASP A 740 12.79 23.20 -5.24
C ASP A 740 12.50 22.71 -6.66
N GLY A 741 12.05 21.47 -6.78
CA GLY A 741 12.07 20.70 -8.01
C GLY A 741 11.17 21.34 -9.04
N TRP A 742 11.70 21.63 -10.22
CA TRP A 742 10.93 22.16 -11.31
C TRP A 742 9.89 21.12 -11.77
N SER A 743 8.69 21.62 -12.07
CA SER A 743 7.58 20.86 -12.65
C SER A 743 6.78 21.82 -13.51
N ARG A 744 6.19 21.33 -14.61
CA ARG A 744 5.31 22.14 -15.47
C ARG A 744 4.05 22.64 -14.76
N TYR A 745 3.72 22.06 -13.59
CA TYR A 745 2.56 22.44 -12.79
C TYR A 745 2.84 23.54 -11.77
N TRP A 746 4.10 23.96 -11.62
CA TRP A 746 4.40 25.16 -10.86
C TRP A 746 4.12 26.41 -11.71
N ARG A 747 3.43 27.37 -11.11
CA ARG A 747 3.17 28.69 -11.70
C ARG A 747 3.82 29.76 -10.84
N ALA A 748 4.33 30.82 -11.48
CA ALA A 748 4.87 31.98 -10.80
C ALA A 748 4.02 33.22 -11.09
N THR A 749 3.91 34.08 -10.08
CA THR A 749 3.41 35.45 -10.25
C THR A 749 4.37 36.41 -9.58
N VAL A 750 4.57 37.58 -10.20
CA VAL A 750 5.34 38.71 -9.65
C VAL A 750 4.36 39.87 -9.52
N ASP A 751 4.18 40.37 -8.30
CA ASP A 751 3.24 41.46 -7.98
C ASP A 751 1.81 41.19 -8.49
N GLY A 752 1.38 39.93 -8.40
CA GLY A 752 0.07 39.46 -8.82
C GLY A 752 -0.11 39.24 -10.32
N ARG A 753 0.92 39.48 -11.14
CA ARG A 753 0.91 39.22 -12.59
C ARG A 753 1.64 37.91 -12.90
N GLU A 754 1.13 37.15 -13.87
CA GLU A 754 1.77 35.90 -14.30
C GLU A 754 3.20 36.18 -14.79
N ALA A 755 4.14 35.36 -14.32
CA ALA A 755 5.54 35.45 -14.65
C ALA A 755 6.05 34.08 -15.09
N GLU A 756 7.06 34.09 -15.96
CA GLU A 756 7.67 32.86 -16.42
C GLU A 756 8.45 32.18 -15.27
N LEU A 757 8.20 30.88 -15.10
CA LEU A 757 8.96 30.05 -14.16
C LEU A 757 10.08 29.34 -14.91
N LEU A 758 11.28 29.86 -14.76
CA LEU A 758 12.48 29.39 -15.45
C LEU A 758 13.03 28.12 -14.82
N VAL A 759 13.66 27.28 -15.66
CA VAL A 759 14.41 26.10 -15.19
C VAL A 759 15.85 26.54 -14.88
N ALA A 760 16.25 26.36 -13.62
CA ALA A 760 17.58 26.69 -13.12
C ALA A 760 18.33 25.42 -12.73
N ASP A 761 19.64 25.36 -12.98
CA ASP A 761 20.50 24.23 -12.62
C ASP A 761 19.88 22.86 -12.96
N TYR A 762 19.25 22.77 -14.14
CA TYR A 762 18.56 21.61 -14.70
C TYR A 762 17.26 21.16 -14.01
N ASN A 763 17.14 21.28 -12.68
CA ASN A 763 15.98 20.79 -11.90
C ASN A 763 15.44 21.78 -10.86
N SER A 764 16.07 22.93 -10.66
CA SER A 764 15.59 23.98 -9.74
C SER A 764 14.76 25.03 -10.47
N LYS A 765 14.18 25.97 -9.72
CA LYS A 765 13.33 27.04 -10.25
C LYS A 765 14.02 28.40 -10.13
N ALA A 766 13.78 29.27 -11.10
CA ALA A 766 14.10 30.68 -10.99
C ALA A 766 12.96 31.57 -11.51
N VAL A 767 12.85 32.79 -10.97
CA VAL A 767 11.96 33.84 -11.48
C VAL A 767 12.80 35.09 -11.71
N ALA A 768 12.76 35.62 -12.93
CA ALA A 768 13.44 36.86 -13.29
C ALA A 768 12.76 38.07 -12.62
N LEU A 769 13.55 38.97 -12.04
CA LEU A 769 13.09 40.16 -11.34
C LEU A 769 13.92 41.37 -11.77
N SER A 770 13.24 42.47 -12.05
CA SER A 770 13.88 43.77 -12.17
C SER A 770 14.34 44.30 -10.81
N ALA A 771 15.19 45.31 -10.81
CA ALA A 771 15.42 46.11 -9.61
C ALA A 771 14.09 46.72 -9.11
N GLY A 772 13.81 46.58 -7.81
CA GLY A 772 12.57 47.01 -7.19
C GLY A 772 12.20 46.19 -5.95
N GLU A 773 11.00 46.44 -5.44
CA GLU A 773 10.36 45.58 -4.45
C GLU A 773 9.29 44.74 -5.15
N HIS A 774 9.37 43.43 -4.94
CA HIS A 774 8.53 42.45 -5.63
C HIS A 774 7.99 41.43 -4.65
N THR A 775 6.75 41.00 -4.86
CA THR A 775 6.16 39.82 -4.22
C THR A 775 6.09 38.69 -5.23
N VAL A 776 6.91 37.65 -5.03
CA VAL A 776 6.91 36.45 -5.87
C VAL A 776 6.08 35.37 -5.21
N ARG A 777 5.04 34.89 -5.88
CA ARG A 777 4.20 33.78 -5.43
C ARG A 777 4.35 32.60 -6.38
N LEU A 778 4.76 31.46 -5.83
CA LEU A 778 4.84 30.17 -6.50
C LEU A 778 3.68 29.29 -6.04
N VAL A 779 2.93 28.69 -6.96
CA VAL A 779 1.82 27.77 -6.66
C VAL A 779 1.93 26.49 -7.48
N TYR A 780 1.83 25.34 -6.82
CA TYR A 780 1.78 24.04 -7.46
C TYR A 780 0.34 23.64 -7.78
N ASP A 781 0.04 23.49 -9.05
CA ASP A 781 -1.32 23.23 -9.53
C ASP A 781 -1.38 22.09 -10.57
N PRO A 782 -1.32 20.81 -10.11
CA PRO A 782 -1.46 19.65 -10.98
C PRO A 782 -2.91 19.48 -11.42
N LEU A 783 -3.28 20.19 -12.50
CA LEU A 783 -4.65 20.31 -13.00
C LEU A 783 -5.34 18.94 -13.19
N HIS A 784 -4.68 18.01 -13.89
CA HIS A 784 -5.26 16.68 -14.17
C HIS A 784 -5.58 15.93 -12.88
N TYR A 785 -4.67 16.00 -11.90
CA TYR A 785 -4.87 15.37 -10.59
C TYR A 785 -6.02 16.01 -9.83
N ARG A 786 -6.10 17.34 -9.78
CA ARG A 786 -7.19 18.06 -9.10
C ARG A 786 -8.55 17.76 -9.71
N LEU A 787 -8.65 17.75 -11.05
CA LEU A 787 -9.88 17.40 -11.75
C LEU A 787 -10.27 15.94 -11.45
N GLY A 788 -9.32 15.01 -11.45
CA GLY A 788 -9.58 13.62 -11.11
C GLY A 788 -10.02 13.44 -9.65
N LEU A 789 -9.32 14.08 -8.70
CA LEU A 789 -9.70 14.05 -7.29
C LEU A 789 -11.09 14.65 -7.07
N PHE A 790 -11.41 15.77 -7.72
CA PHE A 790 -12.74 16.38 -7.65
C PHE A 790 -13.81 15.43 -8.21
N ALA A 791 -13.59 14.84 -9.38
CA ALA A 791 -14.53 13.88 -9.97
C ALA A 791 -14.75 12.66 -9.07
N TYR A 792 -13.68 12.12 -8.49
CA TYR A 792 -13.75 11.01 -7.53
C TYR A 792 -14.58 11.36 -6.29
N LEU A 793 -14.30 12.49 -5.65
CA LEU A 793 -15.04 12.93 -4.45
C LEU A 793 -16.50 13.29 -4.76
N ALA A 794 -16.75 13.96 -5.88
CA ALA A 794 -18.11 14.29 -6.33
C ALA A 794 -18.93 13.02 -6.60
N ALA A 795 -18.34 12.00 -7.23
CA ALA A 795 -18.99 10.74 -7.50
C ALA A 795 -19.27 9.94 -6.19
N ILE A 796 -18.36 9.96 -5.21
CA ILE A 796 -18.61 9.43 -3.87
C ILE A 796 -19.80 10.15 -3.22
N ALA A 797 -19.81 11.48 -3.21
CA ALA A 797 -20.88 12.27 -2.62
C ALA A 797 -22.23 11.99 -3.30
N ALA A 798 -22.26 11.89 -4.62
CA ALA A 798 -23.47 11.53 -5.38
C ALA A 798 -23.98 10.13 -5.01
N LEU A 799 -23.09 9.13 -4.94
CA LEU A 799 -23.45 7.76 -4.54
C LEU A 799 -23.96 7.70 -3.10
N LEU A 800 -23.34 8.45 -2.17
CA LEU A 800 -23.84 8.59 -0.80
C LEU A 800 -25.22 9.25 -0.77
N GLY A 801 -25.47 10.27 -1.60
CA GLY A 801 -26.78 10.87 -1.79
C GLY A 801 -27.83 9.84 -2.23
N VAL A 802 -27.50 8.99 -3.22
CA VAL A 802 -28.37 7.88 -3.65
C VAL A 802 -28.63 6.90 -2.49
N VAL A 803 -27.61 6.53 -1.72
CA VAL A 803 -27.76 5.66 -0.54
C VAL A 803 -28.70 6.30 0.49
N LEU A 804 -28.54 7.59 0.81
CA LEU A 804 -29.35 8.31 1.79
C LEU A 804 -30.82 8.44 1.35
N LEU A 805 -31.06 8.82 0.09
CA LEU A 805 -32.41 8.93 -0.47
C LEU A 805 -33.14 7.58 -0.52
N ASN A 806 -32.40 6.48 -0.75
CA ASN A 806 -32.98 5.15 -0.79
C ASN A 806 -33.02 4.45 0.59
N THR A 807 -32.48 5.06 1.65
CA THR A 807 -32.58 4.56 3.05
C THR A 807 -33.64 5.29 3.86
N ARG A 808 -33.90 6.57 3.61
CA ARG A 808 -34.98 7.34 4.25
C ARG A 808 -36.35 6.86 3.79
N ARG A 809 -37.20 6.48 4.73
CA ARG A 809 -38.46 5.75 4.49
C ARG A 809 -39.39 6.52 3.58
#